data_AF-A0A432MMD7-F1
#
_entry.id   AF-A0A432MMD7-F1
#
_cell.length_a   1.000
_cell.length_b   1.000
_cell.length_c   1.000
_cell.angle_alpha   90.00
_cell.angle_beta   90.00
_cell.angle_gamma   90.00
#
_symmetry.space_group_name_H-M   'P 1'
#
loop_
_entity.id
_entity.type
_entity.pdbx_description
1 polymer ?
#
loop_
_entity_poly.entity_id
_entity_poly.type
_entity_poly.pdbx_seq_one_letter_code
_entity_poly.pdbx_strand_id
1 'polypeptide(L)'
;MTIRSRSRRRRGTIAPVVAMFLVSLCGFVALAVDIGLLAAARSDCQNAADSAALAGARALDGSSPQDLGLATSKARQAAGRNQILNRAPSPEAVEVEHGSYHYDRLTERFSPRYPPVPPDTYNLTRVTVRHRLDTAFARTLGFNHIDLVATATAAHRPRDVTIILDFSGSMNNESDLWNNEGYLGSANNSPNNRDPIFPRFGHYSDVNGARLQTTSTDPRVGKCNITQEALGLPPLVEGFHQHSRGEEALPAFSPEPDEYDRSPGGDLPLLTNGHTGSSYAHTLAEVVGNGRDSDFEDYGYDFYYLYRSYRAEGRGSSSARTAARNDLENHVADPIVQDRLFKGYTLGPKYWGKTFFIWPPSPVGRHPSLPNPDSSGRRVADWRNRFFLHDGGSYPHFGGPMDDNTQLFDSSGALRDPSGRYVINYRAILSWIKSGPNPFPPRLRAGRLLYYSAIPDDVPASAYDHSRRNDLIADQDQRFWKEYIDYVIGVWRSPNGSIVRPGQPACSYGPDFNWGSRDIDGKPSTRYMDYDDNPQRPRHRFWFGPMTMVQFISDTGLLPGTARDISMYPAKLGISGALQDIKNNHPNDLVSIILFSRPRFQGERTGAFNQAQFNLGRDYDGMIDGLWFPPHSGEQDVRPWDPDGEQTPRAFGDYTSNTATQHGFMLAYNQLSSSQTVRLAGAGGLGRKGAQRLVVLETDGMANVNTRPDGGFHDAGANRSYYRILPGDTIRAGGYNEGDLLAVVRRIAAREDDPSTGPGYSTPRKPVVIHTIAFGPLFEPTASGQASAVDLLQKISAIGGTRFPSSSSDPRDGYKWCIGTLDERKDRLRQAFSRVMDDGVSVSLIE
;
A
#
# COMPACT_ATOMS: atom_id res chain seq x y z
N MET A 1 -79.81 -4.01 -101.41
CA MET A 1 -78.97 -5.22 -101.48
C MET A 1 -78.05 -5.19 -100.27
N THR A 2 -78.35 -5.97 -99.23
CA THR A 2 -77.74 -5.85 -97.89
C THR A 2 -76.68 -6.93 -97.72
N ILE A 3 -75.41 -6.54 -97.62
CA ILE A 3 -74.28 -7.47 -97.44
C ILE A 3 -74.15 -7.79 -95.93
N ARG A 4 -74.46 -9.03 -95.54
CA ARG A 4 -74.17 -9.56 -94.19
C ARG A 4 -72.77 -10.18 -94.17
N SER A 5 -71.83 -9.58 -93.43
CA SER A 5 -70.56 -10.23 -93.10
C SER A 5 -70.76 -11.21 -91.93
N ARG A 6 -70.29 -12.46 -92.10
CA ARG A 6 -70.29 -13.50 -91.06
C ARG A 6 -68.95 -13.46 -90.34
N SER A 7 -68.94 -12.94 -89.11
CA SER A 7 -67.80 -13.02 -88.19
C SER A 7 -67.48 -14.48 -87.85
N ARG A 8 -66.22 -14.88 -88.09
CA ARG A 8 -65.67 -16.20 -87.82
C ARG A 8 -65.44 -16.33 -86.30
N ARG A 9 -66.27 -17.12 -85.60
CA ARG A 9 -66.11 -17.39 -84.14
C ARG A 9 -64.75 -18.05 -83.87
N ARG A 10 -63.88 -17.37 -83.13
CA ARG A 10 -62.63 -17.94 -82.58
C ARG A 10 -63.00 -18.97 -81.50
N ARG A 11 -62.46 -20.19 -81.57
CA ARG A 11 -62.65 -21.23 -80.54
C ARG A 11 -61.87 -20.82 -79.28
N GLY A 12 -62.57 -20.61 -78.18
CA GLY A 12 -62.01 -20.16 -76.90
C GLY A 12 -61.25 -21.25 -76.13
N THR A 13 -60.27 -21.90 -76.75
CA THR A 13 -59.47 -22.98 -76.14
C THR A 13 -58.58 -22.48 -74.98
N ILE A 14 -58.37 -21.17 -74.86
CA ILE A 14 -57.55 -20.56 -73.79
C ILE A 14 -58.25 -20.60 -72.42
N ALA A 15 -59.59 -20.49 -72.35
CA ALA A 15 -60.29 -20.36 -71.07
C ALA A 15 -60.16 -21.60 -70.14
N PRO A 16 -60.27 -22.86 -70.61
CA PRO A 16 -60.06 -24.04 -69.76
C PRO A 16 -58.59 -24.18 -69.31
N VAL A 17 -57.65 -23.83 -70.19
CA VAL A 17 -56.21 -23.86 -69.89
C VAL A 17 -55.87 -22.83 -68.81
N VAL A 18 -56.37 -21.60 -68.94
CA VAL A 18 -56.24 -20.56 -67.92
C VAL A 18 -56.87 -21.00 -66.60
N ALA A 19 -58.06 -21.61 -66.61
CA ALA A 19 -58.72 -22.09 -65.38
C ALA A 19 -57.90 -23.15 -64.63
N MET A 20 -57.29 -24.12 -65.33
CA MET A 20 -56.41 -25.12 -64.70
C MET A 20 -55.13 -24.50 -64.12
N PHE A 21 -54.51 -23.55 -64.85
CA PHE A 21 -53.34 -22.82 -64.33
C PHE A 21 -53.70 -21.90 -63.16
N LEU A 22 -54.91 -21.33 -63.12
CA LEU A 22 -55.36 -20.45 -62.04
C LEU A 22 -55.51 -21.21 -60.71
N VAL A 23 -56.06 -22.42 -60.75
CA VAL A 23 -56.13 -23.30 -59.57
C VAL A 23 -54.74 -23.66 -59.07
N SER A 24 -53.81 -24.00 -59.98
CA SER A 24 -52.42 -24.30 -59.63
C SER A 24 -51.72 -23.07 -59.03
N LEU A 25 -51.94 -21.89 -59.62
CA LEU A 25 -51.39 -20.61 -59.15
C LEU A 25 -51.92 -20.24 -57.75
N CYS A 26 -53.22 -20.43 -57.50
CA CYS A 26 -53.81 -20.26 -56.16
C CYS A 26 -53.21 -21.23 -55.14
N GLY A 27 -52.92 -22.47 -55.53
CA GLY A 27 -52.21 -23.45 -54.69
C GLY A 27 -50.80 -23.00 -54.31
N PHE A 28 -50.05 -22.42 -55.26
CA PHE A 28 -48.73 -21.85 -54.97
C PHE A 28 -48.80 -20.59 -54.09
N VAL A 29 -49.80 -19.73 -54.27
CA VAL A 29 -50.01 -18.55 -53.40
C VAL A 29 -50.36 -18.97 -51.97
N ALA A 30 -51.26 -19.94 -51.82
CA ALA A 30 -51.63 -20.52 -50.53
C ALA A 30 -50.40 -21.08 -49.80
N LEU A 31 -49.58 -21.87 -50.49
CA LEU A 31 -48.32 -22.38 -49.96
C LEU A 31 -47.35 -21.25 -49.56
N ALA A 32 -47.22 -20.22 -50.39
CA ALA A 32 -46.36 -19.08 -50.11
C ALA A 32 -46.79 -18.32 -48.85
N VAL A 33 -48.10 -18.18 -48.60
CA VAL A 33 -48.64 -17.55 -47.39
C VAL A 33 -48.33 -18.40 -46.14
N ASP A 34 -48.59 -19.70 -46.18
CA ASP A 34 -48.29 -20.59 -45.03
C ASP A 34 -46.79 -20.64 -44.72
N ILE A 35 -45.92 -20.70 -45.74
CA ILE A 35 -44.47 -20.62 -45.56
C ILE A 35 -44.06 -19.26 -44.99
N GLY A 36 -44.66 -18.18 -45.47
CA GLY A 36 -44.40 -16.82 -44.97
C GLY A 36 -44.77 -16.67 -43.49
N LEU A 37 -45.95 -17.16 -43.08
CA LEU A 37 -46.38 -17.17 -41.68
C LEU A 37 -45.49 -18.05 -40.81
N LEU A 38 -45.08 -19.22 -41.30
CA LEU A 38 -44.16 -20.11 -40.60
C LEU A 38 -42.79 -19.46 -40.38
N ALA A 39 -42.24 -18.82 -41.42
CA ALA A 39 -40.97 -18.12 -41.34
C ALA A 39 -41.03 -16.94 -40.36
N ALA A 40 -42.10 -16.14 -40.40
CA ALA A 40 -42.32 -15.03 -39.48
C ALA A 40 -42.46 -15.53 -38.02
N ALA A 41 -43.33 -16.51 -37.77
CA ALA A 41 -43.52 -17.07 -36.43
C ALA A 41 -42.24 -17.69 -35.86
N ARG A 42 -41.43 -18.34 -36.70
CA ARG A 42 -40.13 -18.87 -36.30
C ARG A 42 -39.15 -17.76 -35.90
N SER A 43 -39.10 -16.67 -36.68
CA SER A 43 -38.28 -15.50 -36.36
C SER A 43 -38.72 -14.85 -35.04
N ASP A 44 -40.03 -14.70 -34.83
CA ASP A 44 -40.57 -14.14 -33.58
C ASP A 44 -40.26 -15.04 -32.38
N CYS A 45 -40.39 -16.37 -32.53
CA CYS A 45 -40.02 -17.34 -31.48
C CYS A 45 -38.54 -17.23 -31.11
N GLN A 46 -37.65 -17.08 -32.11
CA GLN A 46 -36.22 -16.92 -31.85
C GLN A 46 -35.92 -15.61 -31.12
N ASN A 47 -36.51 -14.49 -31.54
CA ASN A 47 -36.36 -13.21 -30.85
C ASN A 47 -36.85 -13.28 -29.39
N ALA A 48 -37.96 -13.98 -29.15
CA ALA A 48 -38.45 -14.23 -27.80
C ALA A 48 -37.49 -15.07 -26.96
N ALA A 49 -36.95 -16.16 -27.52
CA ALA A 49 -35.97 -17.01 -26.85
C ALA A 49 -34.67 -16.26 -26.54
N ASP A 50 -34.12 -15.51 -27.50
CA ASP A 50 -32.89 -14.73 -27.37
C ASP A 50 -33.00 -13.66 -26.28
N SER A 51 -34.09 -12.89 -26.31
CA SER A 51 -34.39 -11.86 -25.31
C SER A 51 -34.55 -12.46 -23.91
N ALA A 52 -35.24 -13.60 -23.81
CA ALA A 52 -35.45 -14.31 -22.55
C ALA A 52 -34.16 -14.90 -21.99
N ALA A 53 -33.33 -15.53 -22.83
CA ALA A 53 -32.04 -16.07 -22.43
C ALA A 53 -31.11 -14.96 -21.92
N LEU A 54 -31.00 -13.84 -22.64
CA LEU A 54 -30.22 -12.68 -22.21
C LEU A 54 -30.73 -12.10 -20.88
N ALA A 55 -32.05 -11.97 -20.71
CA ALA A 55 -32.64 -11.44 -19.48
C ALA A 55 -32.45 -12.37 -18.28
N GLY A 56 -32.58 -13.69 -18.48
CA GLY A 56 -32.34 -14.70 -17.46
C GLY A 56 -30.86 -14.77 -17.07
N ALA A 57 -29.96 -14.78 -18.04
CA ALA A 57 -28.52 -14.79 -17.78
C ALA A 57 -28.07 -13.53 -17.02
N ARG A 58 -28.54 -12.33 -17.41
CA ARG A 58 -28.25 -11.06 -16.71
C ARG A 58 -28.76 -11.01 -15.26
N ALA A 59 -29.67 -11.90 -14.89
CA ALA A 59 -30.19 -11.99 -13.53
C ALA A 59 -29.35 -12.88 -12.62
N LEU A 60 -28.35 -13.59 -13.18
CA LEU A 60 -27.41 -14.40 -12.44
C LEU A 60 -26.29 -13.51 -11.92
N ASP A 61 -26.02 -13.61 -10.63
CA ASP A 61 -25.09 -12.75 -9.89
C ASP A 61 -23.90 -13.54 -9.30
N GLY A 62 -23.93 -14.88 -9.41
CA GLY A 62 -22.87 -15.76 -8.94
C GLY A 62 -22.91 -16.04 -7.45
N SER A 63 -23.93 -15.54 -6.75
CA SER A 63 -24.14 -15.80 -5.34
C SER A 63 -24.40 -17.29 -5.07
N SER A 64 -24.07 -17.74 -3.86
CA SER A 64 -24.36 -19.08 -3.38
C SER A 64 -25.09 -18.99 -2.04
N PRO A 65 -26.42 -19.27 -1.98
CA PRO A 65 -27.27 -19.76 -3.07
C PRO A 65 -27.72 -18.65 -4.04
N GLN A 66 -27.76 -18.97 -5.34
CA GLN A 66 -28.28 -18.12 -6.41
C GLN A 66 -29.82 -18.08 -6.39
N ASP A 67 -30.43 -16.90 -6.56
CA ASP A 67 -31.88 -16.76 -6.77
C ASP A 67 -32.28 -17.13 -8.22
N LEU A 68 -32.41 -18.42 -8.48
CA LEU A 68 -32.86 -18.95 -9.77
C LEU A 68 -34.32 -18.59 -10.08
N GLY A 69 -35.14 -18.34 -9.05
CA GLY A 69 -36.55 -17.95 -9.21
C GLY A 69 -36.67 -16.58 -9.85
N LEU A 70 -35.88 -15.61 -9.36
CA LEU A 70 -35.79 -14.28 -9.95
C LEU A 70 -35.31 -14.35 -11.41
N ALA A 71 -34.27 -15.14 -11.68
CA ALA A 71 -33.74 -15.29 -13.04
C ALA A 71 -34.77 -15.90 -14.01
N THR A 72 -35.48 -16.95 -13.60
CA THR A 72 -36.58 -17.55 -14.36
C THR A 72 -37.71 -16.54 -14.61
N SER A 73 -38.08 -15.75 -13.61
CA SER A 73 -39.14 -14.75 -13.74
C SER A 73 -38.79 -13.65 -14.75
N LYS A 74 -37.54 -13.14 -14.73
CA LYS A 74 -37.04 -12.14 -15.69
C LYS A 74 -36.97 -12.70 -17.11
N ALA A 75 -36.54 -13.95 -17.27
CA ALA A 75 -36.55 -14.63 -18.58
C ALA A 75 -37.97 -14.73 -19.16
N ARG A 76 -38.94 -15.22 -18.37
CA ARG A 76 -40.34 -15.32 -18.80
C ARG A 76 -40.98 -13.96 -19.10
N GLN A 77 -40.67 -12.93 -18.32
CA GLN A 77 -41.14 -11.57 -18.57
C GLN A 77 -40.60 -11.03 -19.90
N ALA A 78 -39.32 -11.25 -20.19
CA ALA A 78 -38.71 -10.84 -21.46
C ALA A 78 -39.32 -11.61 -22.65
N ALA A 79 -39.55 -12.92 -22.52
CA ALA A 79 -40.26 -13.70 -23.53
C ALA A 79 -41.66 -13.12 -23.81
N GLY A 80 -42.43 -12.82 -22.76
CA GLY A 80 -43.79 -12.29 -22.88
C GLY A 80 -43.89 -10.91 -23.54
N ARG A 81 -42.79 -10.13 -23.59
CA ARG A 81 -42.72 -8.85 -24.32
C ARG A 81 -42.51 -9.03 -25.83
N ASN A 82 -42.09 -10.21 -26.27
CA ASN A 82 -41.90 -10.53 -27.68
C ASN A 82 -43.16 -11.25 -28.21
N GLN A 83 -43.89 -10.58 -29.10
CA GLN A 83 -45.12 -11.14 -29.68
C GLN A 83 -44.78 -12.08 -30.85
N ILE A 84 -45.41 -13.25 -30.87
CA ILE A 84 -45.37 -14.22 -31.97
C ILE A 84 -46.68 -14.05 -32.75
N LEU A 85 -46.59 -13.50 -33.97
CA LEU A 85 -47.77 -13.14 -34.79
C LEU A 85 -48.86 -12.38 -34.01
N ASN A 86 -48.45 -11.34 -33.26
CA ASN A 86 -49.29 -10.50 -32.40
C ASN A 86 -49.84 -11.16 -31.12
N ARG A 87 -49.30 -12.32 -30.70
CA ARG A 87 -49.68 -12.97 -29.45
C ARG A 87 -48.45 -13.25 -28.59
N ALA A 88 -48.51 -12.89 -27.30
CA ALA A 88 -47.44 -13.25 -26.36
C ALA A 88 -47.43 -14.77 -26.10
N PRO A 89 -46.25 -15.40 -25.95
CA PRO A 89 -46.15 -16.78 -25.51
C PRO A 89 -46.71 -16.93 -24.08
N SER A 90 -47.35 -18.06 -23.78
CA SER A 90 -47.78 -18.33 -22.41
C SER A 90 -46.57 -18.69 -21.53
N PRO A 91 -46.60 -18.43 -20.21
CA PRO A 91 -45.47 -18.72 -19.33
C PRO A 91 -45.05 -20.20 -19.33
N GLU A 92 -45.99 -21.12 -19.54
CA GLU A 92 -45.75 -22.57 -19.62
C GLU A 92 -45.06 -22.98 -20.92
N ALA A 93 -45.21 -22.17 -21.97
CA ALA A 93 -44.55 -22.38 -23.26
C ALA A 93 -43.08 -21.90 -23.25
N VAL A 94 -42.63 -21.29 -22.16
CA VAL A 94 -41.28 -20.76 -21.95
C VAL A 94 -40.57 -21.60 -20.87
N GLU A 95 -39.78 -22.57 -21.34
CA GLU A 95 -38.94 -23.43 -20.51
C GLU A 95 -37.59 -22.74 -20.26
N VAL A 96 -37.15 -22.65 -19.01
CA VAL A 96 -35.93 -21.95 -18.60
C VAL A 96 -35.04 -22.92 -17.83
N GLU A 97 -33.81 -23.09 -18.28
CA GLU A 97 -32.79 -23.93 -17.65
C GLU A 97 -31.56 -23.08 -17.32
N HIS A 98 -31.07 -23.15 -16.08
CA HIS A 98 -29.90 -22.40 -15.62
C HIS A 98 -28.70 -23.32 -15.45
N GLY A 99 -27.51 -22.84 -15.82
CA GLY A 99 -26.28 -23.62 -15.79
C GLY A 99 -25.02 -22.75 -15.77
N SER A 100 -23.90 -23.34 -16.16
CA SER A 100 -22.60 -22.66 -16.26
C SER A 100 -21.98 -22.83 -17.64
N TYR A 101 -21.32 -21.79 -18.15
CA TYR A 101 -20.45 -21.85 -19.30
C TYR A 101 -19.04 -22.30 -18.88
N HIS A 102 -18.91 -23.62 -18.74
CA HIS A 102 -17.75 -24.29 -18.17
C HIS A 102 -16.54 -24.25 -19.10
N TYR A 103 -15.34 -24.00 -18.55
CA TYR A 103 -14.08 -24.12 -19.27
C TYR A 103 -13.40 -25.46 -19.01
N ASP A 104 -13.37 -26.31 -20.04
CA ASP A 104 -12.62 -27.56 -20.00
C ASP A 104 -11.16 -27.32 -20.38
N ARG A 105 -10.25 -27.53 -19.41
CA ARG A 105 -8.81 -27.32 -19.57
C ARG A 105 -8.12 -28.39 -20.40
N LEU A 106 -8.68 -29.59 -20.54
CA LEU A 106 -8.10 -30.65 -21.37
C LEU A 106 -8.36 -30.39 -22.85
N THR A 107 -9.57 -29.94 -23.16
CA THR A 107 -9.97 -29.63 -24.55
C THR A 107 -9.76 -28.15 -24.93
N GLU A 108 -9.38 -27.31 -23.96
CA GLU A 108 -9.21 -25.84 -24.08
C GLU A 108 -10.45 -25.12 -24.64
N ARG A 109 -11.66 -25.57 -24.29
CA ARG A 109 -12.94 -25.07 -24.85
C ARG A 109 -13.95 -24.74 -23.77
N PHE A 110 -14.79 -23.75 -24.07
CA PHE A 110 -15.98 -23.46 -23.28
C PHE A 110 -17.19 -24.27 -23.78
N SER A 111 -17.97 -24.82 -22.86
CA SER A 111 -19.18 -25.59 -23.16
C SER A 111 -20.28 -25.36 -22.12
N PRO A 112 -21.57 -25.31 -22.50
CA PRO A 112 -22.68 -25.28 -21.55
C PRO A 112 -22.72 -26.53 -20.66
N ARG A 113 -23.00 -26.36 -19.36
CA ARG A 113 -23.20 -27.46 -18.40
C ARG A 113 -24.40 -27.17 -17.50
N TYR A 114 -25.22 -28.20 -17.30
CA TYR A 114 -26.43 -28.16 -16.49
C TYR A 114 -26.49 -29.43 -15.63
N PRO A 115 -26.51 -29.34 -14.29
CA PRO A 115 -26.24 -28.14 -13.47
C PRO A 115 -24.75 -27.72 -13.55
N PRO A 116 -24.36 -26.59 -12.93
CA PRO A 116 -22.96 -26.18 -12.80
C PRO A 116 -22.09 -27.26 -12.13
N VAL A 117 -20.82 -27.32 -12.52
CA VAL A 117 -19.81 -28.21 -11.91
C VAL A 117 -18.86 -27.37 -11.08
N PRO A 118 -18.64 -27.66 -9.78
CA PRO A 118 -17.68 -26.92 -8.97
C PRO A 118 -16.30 -26.84 -9.65
N PRO A 119 -15.61 -25.67 -9.61
CA PRO A 119 -15.95 -24.44 -8.89
C PRO A 119 -16.79 -23.41 -9.69
N ASP A 120 -17.47 -23.83 -10.76
CA ASP A 120 -18.35 -22.94 -11.52
C ASP A 120 -19.65 -22.62 -10.78
N THR A 121 -20.04 -21.35 -10.86
CA THR A 121 -21.33 -20.83 -10.40
C THR A 121 -22.29 -20.68 -11.58
N TYR A 122 -23.57 -20.41 -11.28
CA TYR A 122 -24.55 -20.11 -12.30
C TYR A 122 -24.17 -18.84 -13.05
N ASN A 123 -24.00 -18.95 -14.36
CA ASN A 123 -23.61 -17.83 -15.23
C ASN A 123 -24.18 -17.94 -16.65
N LEU A 124 -25.06 -18.92 -16.87
CA LEU A 124 -25.63 -19.25 -18.17
C LEU A 124 -27.12 -19.59 -18.00
N THR A 125 -27.92 -19.20 -18.99
CA THR A 125 -29.36 -19.51 -19.07
C THR A 125 -29.71 -19.95 -20.48
N ARG A 126 -30.40 -21.08 -20.59
CA ARG A 126 -31.05 -21.55 -21.82
C ARG A 126 -32.55 -21.36 -21.70
N VAL A 127 -33.15 -20.86 -22.78
CA VAL A 127 -34.60 -20.72 -22.89
C VAL A 127 -35.08 -21.43 -24.14
N THR A 128 -36.11 -22.26 -23.98
CA THR A 128 -36.82 -22.90 -25.08
C THR A 128 -38.25 -22.35 -25.13
N VAL A 129 -38.59 -21.72 -26.25
CA VAL A 129 -39.94 -21.19 -26.54
C VAL A 129 -40.64 -22.16 -27.49
N ARG A 130 -41.82 -22.64 -27.08
CA ARG A 130 -42.67 -23.50 -27.90
C ARG A 130 -43.90 -22.72 -28.37
N HIS A 131 -44.24 -22.83 -29.65
CA HIS A 131 -45.42 -22.16 -30.20
C HIS A 131 -46.15 -23.08 -31.18
N ARG A 132 -47.48 -23.06 -31.15
CA ARG A 132 -48.30 -23.81 -32.09
C ARG A 132 -48.91 -22.85 -33.10
N LEU A 133 -48.48 -22.96 -34.36
CA LEU A 133 -48.98 -22.15 -35.46
C LEU A 133 -50.10 -22.89 -36.18
N ASP A 134 -51.31 -22.34 -36.18
CA ASP A 134 -52.39 -22.85 -37.02
C ASP A 134 -52.13 -22.44 -38.48
N THR A 135 -52.15 -23.42 -39.40
CA THR A 135 -51.92 -23.13 -40.83
C THR A 135 -53.15 -22.49 -41.46
N ALA A 136 -52.96 -21.56 -42.39
CA ALA A 136 -54.06 -20.93 -43.11
C ALA A 136 -54.64 -21.87 -44.19
N PHE A 137 -53.83 -22.29 -45.17
CA PHE A 137 -54.30 -23.07 -46.32
C PHE A 137 -53.92 -24.55 -46.26
N ALA A 138 -52.78 -24.91 -45.66
CA ALA A 138 -52.31 -26.29 -45.51
C ALA A 138 -53.27 -27.17 -44.71
N ARG A 139 -54.14 -26.56 -43.89
CA ARG A 139 -55.31 -27.20 -43.26
C ARG A 139 -56.19 -27.94 -44.26
N THR A 140 -56.35 -27.41 -45.47
CA THR A 140 -57.17 -28.05 -46.53
C THR A 140 -56.55 -29.35 -47.06
N LEU A 141 -55.25 -29.54 -46.83
CA LEU A 141 -54.49 -30.75 -47.14
C LEU A 141 -54.33 -31.67 -45.90
N GLY A 142 -55.01 -31.37 -44.79
CA GLY A 142 -54.98 -32.16 -43.55
C GLY A 142 -53.95 -31.71 -42.50
N PHE A 143 -53.11 -30.72 -42.80
CA PHE A 143 -52.12 -30.18 -41.85
C PHE A 143 -52.75 -29.05 -41.05
N ASN A 144 -53.35 -29.32 -39.89
CA ASN A 144 -54.09 -28.28 -39.15
C ASN A 144 -53.20 -27.27 -38.39
N HIS A 145 -51.99 -27.68 -37.99
CA HIS A 145 -51.07 -26.87 -37.21
C HIS A 145 -49.63 -27.35 -37.43
N ILE A 146 -48.68 -26.48 -37.11
CA ILE A 146 -47.25 -26.75 -37.10
C ILE A 146 -46.71 -26.32 -35.73
N ASP A 147 -46.02 -27.23 -35.05
CA ASP A 147 -45.32 -26.92 -33.80
C ASP A 147 -43.95 -26.31 -34.10
N LEU A 148 -43.70 -25.16 -33.50
CA LEU A 148 -42.47 -24.40 -33.57
C LEU A 148 -41.74 -24.49 -32.24
N VAL A 149 -40.43 -24.69 -32.32
CA VAL A 149 -39.52 -24.65 -31.18
C VAL A 149 -38.35 -23.76 -31.54
N ALA A 150 -38.09 -22.76 -30.69
CA ALA A 150 -36.88 -21.95 -30.74
C ALA A 150 -36.14 -22.11 -29.42
N THR A 151 -34.81 -22.24 -29.48
CA THR A 151 -33.96 -22.32 -28.29
C THR A 151 -32.87 -21.28 -28.43
N ALA A 152 -32.56 -20.62 -27.31
CA ALA A 152 -31.46 -19.68 -27.20
C ALA A 152 -30.72 -19.93 -25.90
N THR A 153 -29.39 -19.87 -25.95
CA THR A 153 -28.55 -19.95 -24.75
C THR A 153 -27.74 -18.66 -24.62
N ALA A 154 -27.82 -17.99 -23.47
CA ALA A 154 -27.01 -16.83 -23.14
C ALA A 154 -26.13 -17.11 -21.94
N ALA A 155 -24.91 -16.57 -21.95
CA ALA A 155 -23.98 -16.69 -20.85
C ALA A 155 -23.25 -15.38 -20.57
N HIS A 156 -22.84 -15.19 -19.31
CA HIS A 156 -21.84 -14.19 -18.96
C HIS A 156 -20.55 -14.52 -19.68
N ARG A 157 -20.02 -13.54 -20.43
CA ARG A 157 -18.77 -13.74 -21.15
C ARG A 157 -17.64 -13.96 -20.15
N PRO A 158 -16.85 -15.04 -20.30
CA PRO A 158 -15.74 -15.28 -19.40
C PRO A 158 -14.66 -14.22 -19.62
N ARG A 159 -14.21 -13.58 -18.55
CA ARG A 159 -13.03 -12.71 -18.55
C ARG A 159 -11.97 -13.23 -17.59
N ASP A 160 -10.72 -13.10 -17.99
CA ASP A 160 -9.58 -13.29 -17.11
C ASP A 160 -8.97 -11.92 -16.84
N VAL A 161 -9.05 -11.52 -15.57
CA VAL A 161 -8.74 -10.18 -15.10
C VAL A 161 -7.46 -10.23 -14.27
N THR A 162 -6.55 -9.32 -14.55
CA THR A 162 -5.37 -9.10 -13.71
C THR A 162 -5.40 -7.70 -13.17
N ILE A 163 -5.41 -7.58 -11.84
CA ILE A 163 -5.32 -6.32 -11.13
C ILE A 163 -3.89 -6.18 -10.62
N ILE A 164 -3.20 -5.13 -11.07
CA ILE A 164 -1.83 -4.78 -10.71
C ILE A 164 -1.90 -3.54 -9.81
N LEU A 165 -1.42 -3.66 -8.57
CA LEU A 165 -1.53 -2.65 -7.52
C LEU A 165 -0.15 -2.19 -7.07
N ASP A 166 0.03 -0.89 -6.95
CA ASP A 166 1.30 -0.28 -6.57
C ASP A 166 1.47 -0.25 -5.05
N PHE A 167 2.48 -0.97 -4.58
CA PHE A 167 2.89 -1.06 -3.19
C PHE A 167 4.38 -0.68 -3.07
N SER A 168 4.90 0.08 -4.04
CA SER A 168 6.24 0.67 -3.98
C SER A 168 6.31 1.77 -2.91
N GLY A 169 7.53 2.18 -2.55
CA GLY A 169 7.69 3.10 -1.43
C GLY A 169 7.24 4.52 -1.72
N SER A 170 7.12 4.93 -2.97
CA SER A 170 6.47 6.23 -3.29
C SER A 170 5.03 6.35 -2.75
N MET A 171 4.40 5.22 -2.39
CA MET A 171 3.08 5.14 -1.76
C MET A 171 3.09 5.25 -0.23
N ASN A 172 4.21 5.38 0.49
CA ASN A 172 4.22 5.54 1.96
C ASN A 172 4.47 6.99 2.45
N ASN A 173 4.89 7.87 1.55
CA ASN A 173 5.51 9.16 1.90
C ASN A 173 4.56 10.24 2.45
N GLU A 174 3.24 10.12 2.27
CA GLU A 174 2.30 11.14 2.77
C GLU A 174 2.19 11.14 4.31
N SER A 175 2.49 10.03 4.97
CA SER A 175 2.40 9.86 6.43
C SER A 175 3.66 10.26 7.18
N ASP A 176 4.76 10.55 6.50
CA ASP A 176 6.08 10.82 7.12
C ASP A 176 6.12 12.11 7.93
N LEU A 177 7.03 12.21 8.90
CA LEU A 177 7.25 13.42 9.71
C LEU A 177 7.85 14.57 8.90
N TRP A 178 8.64 14.25 7.87
CA TRP A 178 9.39 15.20 7.05
C TRP A 178 9.27 14.88 5.56
N ASN A 179 8.95 15.91 4.78
CA ASN A 179 8.83 15.82 3.33
C ASN A 179 10.21 15.72 2.69
N ASN A 180 10.51 14.60 2.01
CA ASN A 180 11.76 14.42 1.28
C ASN A 180 11.57 14.16 -0.22
N GLU A 181 10.32 14.22 -0.68
CA GLU A 181 9.99 13.83 -2.04
C GLU A 181 10.27 14.91 -3.07
N GLY A 182 10.99 14.52 -4.13
CA GLY A 182 11.34 15.42 -5.23
C GLY A 182 10.12 16.02 -5.94
N TYR A 183 9.00 15.30 -5.99
CA TYR A 183 7.76 15.78 -6.61
C TYR A 183 7.08 16.92 -5.83
N LEU A 184 7.51 17.20 -4.60
CA LEU A 184 6.97 18.26 -3.75
C LEU A 184 7.50 19.65 -4.10
N GLY A 185 8.56 19.73 -4.93
CA GLY A 185 9.13 21.02 -5.37
C GLY A 185 9.57 21.88 -4.18
N SER A 186 8.99 23.09 -4.05
CA SER A 186 9.32 24.02 -2.95
C SER A 186 8.96 23.51 -1.55
N ALA A 187 8.09 22.50 -1.45
CA ALA A 187 7.73 21.88 -0.18
C ALA A 187 8.65 20.71 0.20
N ASN A 188 9.58 20.32 -0.66
CA ASN A 188 10.61 19.34 -0.31
C ASN A 188 11.52 19.88 0.83
N ASN A 189 12.03 18.99 1.67
CA ASN A 189 12.85 19.26 2.84
C ASN A 189 12.17 20.22 3.84
N SER A 190 10.92 19.88 4.18
CA SER A 190 10.08 20.64 5.11
C SER A 190 9.33 19.70 6.07
N PRO A 191 8.89 20.18 7.24
CA PRO A 191 8.02 19.37 8.09
C PRO A 191 6.73 18.98 7.38
N ASN A 192 6.26 17.78 7.66
CA ASN A 192 4.95 17.29 7.24
C ASN A 192 3.99 17.12 8.43
N ASN A 193 4.48 17.22 9.67
CA ASN A 193 3.67 17.19 10.89
C ASN A 193 2.91 18.51 11.13
N ARG A 194 1.57 18.45 11.24
CA ARG A 194 0.72 19.62 11.58
C ARG A 194 0.49 19.84 13.08
N ASP A 195 0.94 18.92 13.93
CA ASP A 195 0.65 18.95 15.37
C ASP A 195 1.20 20.24 16.00
N PRO A 196 0.35 21.08 16.63
CA PRO A 196 0.81 22.28 17.32
C PRO A 196 1.49 22.00 18.66
N ILE A 197 1.42 20.76 19.15
CA ILE A 197 2.00 20.33 20.41
C ILE A 197 3.29 19.54 20.11
N PHE A 198 4.41 20.22 20.30
CA PHE A 198 5.75 19.69 20.12
C PHE A 198 6.70 20.37 21.13
N PRO A 199 7.89 19.82 21.43
CA PRO A 199 8.87 20.47 22.30
C PRO A 199 9.15 21.91 21.88
N ARG A 200 9.10 22.84 22.83
CA ARG A 200 9.37 24.29 22.68
C ARG A 200 10.29 24.79 23.80
N PHE A 201 10.99 23.87 24.45
CA PHE A 201 11.97 24.11 25.50
C PHE A 201 13.39 23.81 24.98
N GLY A 202 14.41 24.35 25.66
CA GLY A 202 15.80 24.10 25.29
C GLY A 202 16.06 24.53 23.85
N HIS A 203 16.73 23.68 23.08
CA HIS A 203 17.00 23.99 21.67
C HIS A 203 15.75 24.07 20.80
N TYR A 204 14.67 23.40 21.17
CA TYR A 204 13.41 23.47 20.42
C TYR A 204 12.65 24.79 20.63
N SER A 205 13.13 25.66 21.53
CA SER A 205 12.63 27.03 21.66
C SER A 205 12.88 27.87 20.39
N ASP A 206 13.89 27.52 19.59
CA ASP A 206 14.04 28.02 18.22
C ASP A 206 13.12 27.27 17.26
N VAL A 207 11.83 27.63 17.31
CA VAL A 207 10.78 27.04 16.48
C VAL A 207 11.08 27.19 14.98
N ASN A 208 11.75 28.28 14.59
CA ASN A 208 12.11 28.56 13.20
C ASN A 208 13.26 27.70 12.69
N GLY A 209 14.27 27.41 13.52
CA GLY A 209 15.37 26.51 13.18
C GLY A 209 14.94 25.03 13.22
N ALA A 210 14.21 24.65 14.27
CA ALA A 210 13.75 23.29 14.48
C ALA A 210 12.73 22.86 13.41
N ARG A 211 11.82 23.75 13.00
CA ARG A 211 10.80 23.51 11.96
C ARG A 211 10.03 22.20 12.20
N LEU A 212 9.57 21.93 13.41
CA LEU A 212 8.88 20.67 13.75
C LEU A 212 7.41 20.65 13.32
N GLN A 213 6.82 21.81 13.10
CA GLN A 213 5.44 21.97 12.65
C GLN A 213 5.40 22.54 11.22
N THR A 214 4.54 21.97 10.39
CA THR A 214 4.25 22.47 9.05
C THR A 214 3.17 23.53 9.09
N THR A 215 3.50 24.67 8.49
CA THR A 215 2.60 25.83 8.34
C THR A 215 2.22 26.06 6.88
N SER A 216 2.62 25.16 5.99
CA SER A 216 2.33 25.24 4.56
C SER A 216 0.83 25.00 4.28
N THR A 217 0.30 25.78 3.33
CA THR A 217 -1.06 25.62 2.78
C THR A 217 -1.07 24.72 1.53
N ASP A 218 0.10 24.23 1.11
CA ASP A 218 0.21 23.30 -0.03
C ASP A 218 -0.58 22.00 0.26
N PRO A 219 -1.50 21.60 -0.64
CA PRO A 219 -2.38 20.44 -0.42
C PRO A 219 -1.63 19.10 -0.42
N ARG A 220 -0.35 19.05 -0.81
CA ARG A 220 0.46 17.83 -0.86
C ARG A 220 1.14 17.51 0.48
N VAL A 221 1.26 18.48 1.39
CA VAL A 221 1.96 18.33 2.67
C VAL A 221 1.03 18.62 3.85
N GLY A 222 1.52 18.38 5.06
CA GLY A 222 0.72 18.49 6.27
C GLY A 222 -0.21 17.31 6.50
N LYS A 223 0.18 16.14 6.00
CA LYS A 223 -0.62 14.91 6.03
C LYS A 223 -0.10 13.86 7.00
N CYS A 224 1.01 14.14 7.69
CA CYS A 224 1.55 13.22 8.69
C CYS A 224 0.48 12.89 9.74
N ASN A 225 0.10 11.61 9.79
CA ASN A 225 -0.90 11.09 10.72
C ASN A 225 -0.30 10.10 11.71
N ILE A 226 0.99 10.21 12.02
CA ILE A 226 1.63 9.27 12.97
C ILE A 226 1.00 9.42 14.36
N THR A 227 0.91 10.65 14.86
CA THR A 227 0.51 10.96 16.25
C THR A 227 -0.82 11.67 16.38
N GLN A 228 -1.44 12.04 15.26
CA GLN A 228 -2.68 12.81 15.20
C GLN A 228 -3.53 12.36 14.01
N GLU A 229 -4.82 12.70 14.04
CA GLU A 229 -5.69 12.50 12.90
C GLU A 229 -5.24 13.38 11.72
N ALA A 230 -5.25 12.84 10.51
CA ALA A 230 -5.13 13.63 9.30
C ALA A 230 -6.08 13.13 8.21
N LEU A 231 -6.75 14.07 7.55
CA LEU A 231 -7.69 13.81 6.46
C LEU A 231 -8.82 12.81 6.81
N GLY A 232 -9.20 12.69 8.09
CA GLY A 232 -10.21 11.75 8.57
C GLY A 232 -9.69 10.36 8.93
N LEU A 233 -8.38 10.11 8.83
CA LEU A 233 -7.75 8.90 9.38
C LEU A 233 -7.20 9.15 10.78
N PRO A 234 -7.49 8.25 11.73
CA PRO A 234 -6.96 8.34 13.08
C PRO A 234 -5.43 8.14 13.09
N PRO A 235 -4.76 8.50 14.20
CA PRO A 235 -3.32 8.33 14.36
C PRO A 235 -2.84 6.90 14.10
N LEU A 236 -1.71 6.74 13.40
CA LEU A 236 -1.10 5.42 13.14
C LEU A 236 -0.73 4.70 14.44
N VAL A 237 -0.30 5.44 15.47
CA VAL A 237 0.05 4.87 16.79
C VAL A 237 -1.10 4.06 17.41
N GLU A 238 -2.36 4.38 17.10
CA GLU A 238 -3.53 3.65 17.61
C GLU A 238 -3.71 2.25 16.97
N GLY A 239 -3.04 1.99 15.84
CA GLY A 239 -3.06 0.67 15.20
C GLY A 239 -2.17 -0.37 15.90
N PHE A 240 -1.36 0.05 16.88
CA PHE A 240 -0.39 -0.79 17.56
C PHE A 240 -0.88 -1.23 18.93
N HIS A 241 -0.54 -2.47 19.28
CA HIS A 241 -1.10 -3.17 20.41
C HIS A 241 -0.04 -3.95 21.20
N GLN A 242 -0.35 -4.27 22.47
CA GLN A 242 0.54 -4.99 23.39
C GLN A 242 -0.06 -6.29 23.99
N HIS A 243 -1.24 -6.70 23.55
CA HIS A 243 -1.87 -7.95 23.99
C HIS A 243 -1.28 -9.21 23.31
N SER A 244 -1.51 -10.39 23.89
CA SER A 244 -1.19 -11.67 23.24
C SER A 244 -2.14 -11.97 22.06
N ARG A 245 -1.74 -12.88 21.15
CA ARG A 245 -2.60 -13.36 20.07
C ARG A 245 -3.87 -13.98 20.64
N GLY A 246 -5.03 -13.58 20.11
CA GLY A 246 -6.34 -14.06 20.57
C GLY A 246 -6.92 -13.33 21.79
N GLU A 247 -6.14 -12.51 22.49
CA GLU A 247 -6.62 -11.72 23.63
C GLU A 247 -7.26 -10.39 23.19
N GLU A 248 -8.00 -9.77 24.11
CA GLU A 248 -8.62 -8.46 23.91
C GLU A 248 -7.60 -7.38 23.52
N ALA A 249 -8.03 -6.45 22.66
CA ALA A 249 -7.19 -5.37 22.16
C ALA A 249 -6.77 -4.42 23.28
N LEU A 250 -5.46 -4.42 23.59
CA LEU A 250 -4.81 -3.48 24.50
C LEU A 250 -3.89 -2.54 23.70
N PRO A 251 -4.17 -1.22 23.64
CA PRO A 251 -3.33 -0.24 22.94
C PRO A 251 -1.88 -0.26 23.42
N ALA A 252 -0.93 -0.14 22.48
CA ALA A 252 0.50 -0.17 22.78
C ALA A 252 1.02 1.14 23.43
N PHE A 253 0.42 2.27 23.06
CA PHE A 253 0.95 3.59 23.36
C PHE A 253 -0.13 4.48 23.98
N SER A 254 0.30 5.39 24.85
CA SER A 254 -0.53 6.43 25.45
C SER A 254 0.18 7.78 25.35
N PRO A 255 -0.55 8.89 25.18
CA PRO A 255 0.06 10.21 25.12
C PRO A 255 0.45 10.73 26.51
N GLU A 256 1.60 11.39 26.60
CA GLU A 256 2.01 12.23 27.73
C GLU A 256 1.28 13.59 27.71
N PRO A 257 1.24 14.33 28.84
CA PRO A 257 0.59 15.63 28.93
C PRO A 257 1.06 16.65 27.88
N ASP A 258 0.12 17.43 27.32
CA ASP A 258 0.43 18.48 26.34
C ASP A 258 1.34 19.58 26.92
N GLU A 259 1.23 19.87 28.23
CA GLU A 259 2.04 20.87 28.94
C GLU A 259 3.55 20.60 28.92
N TYR A 260 3.96 19.36 28.60
CA TYR A 260 5.35 19.00 28.41
C TYR A 260 5.96 19.65 27.16
N ASP A 261 5.15 20.30 26.33
CA ASP A 261 5.63 21.11 25.21
C ASP A 261 6.50 22.30 25.65
N ARG A 262 6.26 22.90 26.81
CA ARG A 262 7.00 24.05 27.34
C ARG A 262 7.68 23.76 28.67
N SER A 263 7.17 22.79 29.41
CA SER A 263 7.71 22.36 30.70
C SER A 263 7.83 20.84 30.71
N PRO A 264 8.91 20.27 30.14
CA PRO A 264 9.00 18.83 29.99
C PRO A 264 8.99 18.12 31.35
N GLY A 265 8.50 16.89 31.36
CA GLY A 265 8.73 15.99 32.50
C GLY A 265 10.20 15.59 32.59
N GLY A 266 10.68 15.24 33.79
CA GLY A 266 12.07 14.87 33.98
C GLY A 266 13.01 16.08 34.07
N ASP A 267 14.09 16.06 33.28
CA ASP A 267 15.14 17.08 33.29
C ASP A 267 14.78 18.31 32.46
N LEU A 268 15.06 19.49 33.02
CA LEU A 268 14.91 20.79 32.38
C LEU A 268 16.21 21.27 31.71
N PRO A 269 16.17 21.81 30.47
CA PRO A 269 17.33 22.45 29.86
C PRO A 269 17.88 23.62 30.67
N LEU A 270 19.17 23.91 30.50
CA LEU A 270 19.79 25.04 31.17
C LEU A 270 19.39 26.38 30.52
N LEU A 271 19.21 27.38 31.37
CA LEU A 271 19.05 28.78 31.01
C LEU A 271 20.40 29.51 31.17
N THR A 272 20.56 30.61 30.46
CA THR A 272 21.74 31.47 30.54
C THR A 272 21.96 32.06 31.94
N ASN A 273 23.16 32.57 32.21
CA ASN A 273 23.53 33.26 33.45
C ASN A 273 23.26 32.40 34.71
N GLY A 274 23.81 31.19 34.74
CA GLY A 274 23.72 30.28 35.88
C GLY A 274 22.29 29.86 36.20
N HIS A 275 21.48 29.57 35.16
CA HIS A 275 20.07 29.21 35.27
C HIS A 275 19.14 30.35 35.78
N THR A 276 19.60 31.60 35.78
CA THR A 276 18.81 32.77 36.24
C THR A 276 18.35 33.70 35.12
N GLY A 277 18.85 33.50 33.90
CA GLY A 277 18.38 34.20 32.70
C GLY A 277 17.00 33.72 32.22
N SER A 278 16.44 34.41 31.23
CA SER A 278 15.15 34.07 30.62
C SER A 278 15.26 33.30 29.29
N SER A 279 16.48 33.05 28.80
CA SER A 279 16.75 32.35 27.55
C SER A 279 17.44 31.02 27.82
N TYR A 280 17.16 30.00 27.00
CA TYR A 280 17.89 28.73 27.03
C TYR A 280 19.32 28.91 26.53
N ALA A 281 20.25 28.16 27.11
CA ALA A 281 21.67 28.24 26.77
C ALA A 281 22.01 27.34 25.58
N HIS A 282 22.77 27.87 24.62
CA HIS A 282 23.33 27.14 23.49
C HIS A 282 24.61 26.40 23.88
N THR A 283 25.43 27.02 24.71
CA THR A 283 26.74 26.51 25.13
C THR A 283 26.83 26.52 26.65
N LEU A 284 27.83 25.82 27.19
CA LEU A 284 28.06 25.84 28.63
C LEU A 284 28.60 27.21 29.08
N ALA A 285 29.35 27.89 28.22
CA ALA A 285 29.85 29.25 28.45
C ALA A 285 28.70 30.25 28.72
N GLU A 286 27.56 30.11 28.05
CA GLU A 286 26.38 30.96 28.31
C GLU A 286 25.74 30.69 29.68
N VAL A 287 26.00 29.53 30.29
CA VAL A 287 25.55 29.20 31.64
C VAL A 287 26.56 29.67 32.69
N VAL A 288 27.82 29.30 32.56
CA VAL A 288 28.81 29.43 33.65
C VAL A 288 29.94 30.44 33.37
N GLY A 289 29.95 31.06 32.18
CA GLY A 289 31.05 31.89 31.68
C GLY A 289 32.18 31.06 31.07
N ASN A 290 33.22 31.73 30.57
CA ASN A 290 34.28 31.06 29.79
C ASN A 290 35.36 30.37 30.68
N GLY A 291 35.34 30.60 31.99
CA GLY A 291 36.27 29.99 32.94
C GLY A 291 35.73 28.67 33.51
N ARG A 292 36.62 27.82 34.05
CA ARG A 292 36.21 26.62 34.79
C ARG A 292 35.32 27.02 35.97
N ASP A 293 34.10 26.48 36.02
CA ASP A 293 33.19 26.60 37.17
C ASP A 293 33.22 25.28 37.95
N SER A 294 33.81 25.29 39.15
CA SER A 294 33.95 24.09 39.97
C SER A 294 32.61 23.50 40.42
N ASP A 295 31.59 24.33 40.61
CA ASP A 295 30.28 23.84 41.05
C ASP A 295 29.59 23.04 39.93
N PHE A 296 29.69 23.49 38.67
CA PHE A 296 29.22 22.70 37.53
C PHE A 296 30.03 21.40 37.35
N GLU A 297 31.35 21.46 37.49
CA GLU A 297 32.22 20.30 37.33
C GLU A 297 31.97 19.23 38.40
N ASP A 298 31.77 19.64 39.65
CA ASP A 298 31.61 18.73 40.80
C ASP A 298 30.16 18.24 41.02
N TYR A 299 29.17 18.97 40.51
CA TYR A 299 27.75 18.73 40.80
C TYR A 299 26.81 18.80 39.58
N GLY A 300 27.26 19.33 38.44
CA GLY A 300 26.49 19.38 37.21
C GLY A 300 25.15 20.12 37.33
N TYR A 301 24.13 19.55 36.70
CA TYR A 301 22.78 20.12 36.67
C TYR A 301 22.13 20.22 38.05
N ASP A 302 22.44 19.29 38.96
CA ASP A 302 21.88 19.25 40.32
C ASP A 302 22.12 20.57 41.07
N PHE A 303 23.32 21.14 40.92
CA PHE A 303 23.67 22.41 41.53
C PHE A 303 22.80 23.56 41.03
N TYR A 304 22.59 23.64 39.72
CA TYR A 304 21.86 24.77 39.13
C TYR A 304 20.35 24.67 39.34
N TYR A 305 19.79 23.45 39.41
CA TYR A 305 18.39 23.25 39.80
C TYR A 305 18.13 23.74 41.23
N LEU A 306 18.98 23.34 42.18
CA LEU A 306 18.87 23.81 43.57
C LEU A 306 19.17 25.31 43.69
N TYR A 307 20.24 25.80 43.07
CA TYR A 307 20.60 27.20 43.07
C TYR A 307 19.45 28.09 42.59
N ARG A 308 18.81 27.74 41.46
CA ARG A 308 17.65 28.48 40.96
C ARG A 308 16.48 28.44 41.94
N SER A 309 16.19 27.30 42.54
CA SER A 309 15.11 27.18 43.52
C SER A 309 15.32 28.14 44.71
N TYR A 310 16.54 28.21 45.24
CA TYR A 310 16.88 29.14 46.32
C TYR A 310 16.88 30.62 45.90
N ARG A 311 17.26 30.91 44.65
CA ARG A 311 17.12 32.26 44.09
C ARG A 311 15.65 32.67 44.00
N ALA A 312 14.77 31.75 43.62
CA ALA A 312 13.32 31.98 43.61
C ALA A 312 12.72 32.15 45.02
N GLU A 313 13.32 31.52 46.04
CA GLU A 313 13.00 31.73 47.47
C GLU A 313 13.52 33.09 48.02
N GLY A 314 14.16 33.92 47.19
CA GLY A 314 14.62 35.25 47.57
C GLY A 314 16.04 35.32 48.15
N ARG A 315 16.82 34.23 48.10
CA ARG A 315 18.21 34.24 48.59
C ARG A 315 19.14 35.04 47.66
N GLY A 316 20.08 35.76 48.26
CA GLY A 316 21.21 36.37 47.54
C GLY A 316 22.09 35.32 46.85
N SER A 317 22.82 35.71 45.79
CA SER A 317 23.60 34.78 44.96
C SER A 317 24.55 33.88 45.78
N SER A 318 25.42 34.48 46.61
CA SER A 318 26.37 33.72 47.44
C SER A 318 25.69 32.78 48.43
N SER A 319 24.59 33.24 49.07
CA SER A 319 23.82 32.43 50.02
C SER A 319 23.09 31.27 49.33
N ALA A 320 22.59 31.48 48.10
CA ALA A 320 21.94 30.45 47.31
C ALA A 320 22.94 29.38 46.84
N ARG A 321 24.14 29.78 46.37
CA ARG A 321 25.19 28.81 45.99
C ARG A 321 25.63 27.96 47.19
N THR A 322 25.83 28.60 48.35
CA THR A 322 26.22 27.89 49.58
C THR A 322 25.15 26.89 50.01
N ALA A 323 23.87 27.27 49.93
CA ALA A 323 22.76 26.37 50.25
C ALA A 323 22.69 25.17 49.29
N ALA A 324 22.85 25.40 47.98
CA ALA A 324 22.88 24.34 46.98
C ALA A 324 23.99 23.31 47.24
N ARG A 325 25.22 23.76 47.55
CA ARG A 325 26.31 22.84 47.91
C ARG A 325 25.99 22.03 49.16
N ASN A 326 25.52 22.70 50.22
CA ASN A 326 25.23 22.04 51.49
C ASN A 326 24.20 20.92 51.33
N ASP A 327 23.17 21.11 50.50
CA ASP A 327 22.16 20.09 50.25
C ASP A 327 22.70 18.94 49.39
N LEU A 328 23.58 19.22 48.43
CA LEU A 328 24.25 18.18 47.62
C LEU A 328 25.32 17.40 48.37
N GLU A 329 25.88 17.97 49.42
CA GLU A 329 26.87 17.31 50.28
C GLU A 329 26.21 16.51 51.40
N ASN A 330 25.14 17.03 52.00
CA ASN A 330 24.60 16.50 53.26
C ASN A 330 23.16 15.99 53.18
N HIS A 331 22.37 16.40 52.18
CA HIS A 331 20.92 16.16 52.13
C HIS A 331 20.43 15.51 50.84
N VAL A 332 21.30 14.86 50.06
CA VAL A 332 20.93 14.16 48.79
C VAL A 332 19.88 13.07 49.01
N ALA A 333 19.78 12.52 50.22
CA ALA A 333 18.78 11.52 50.56
C ALA A 333 17.40 12.13 50.88
N ASP A 334 17.29 13.46 51.05
CA ASP A 334 16.02 14.14 51.32
C ASP A 334 15.10 14.06 50.09
N PRO A 335 13.85 13.58 50.23
CA PRO A 335 12.91 13.47 49.11
C PRO A 335 12.66 14.79 48.35
N ILE A 336 12.67 15.94 49.04
CA ILE A 336 12.45 17.26 48.44
C ILE A 336 13.66 17.64 47.58
N VAL A 337 14.87 17.31 48.04
CA VAL A 337 16.11 17.52 47.29
C VAL A 337 16.13 16.59 46.09
N GLN A 338 15.81 15.30 46.27
CA GLN A 338 15.81 14.30 45.20
C GLN A 338 14.91 14.67 44.02
N ASP A 339 13.71 15.24 44.27
CA ASP A 339 12.82 15.65 43.18
C ASP A 339 13.40 16.79 42.32
N ARG A 340 14.35 17.56 42.88
CA ARG A 340 15.07 18.64 42.21
C ARG A 340 16.41 18.21 41.60
N LEU A 341 16.79 16.93 41.67
CA LEU A 341 18.03 16.42 41.06
C LEU A 341 17.81 15.99 39.60
N PHE A 342 18.90 15.91 38.86
CA PHE A 342 18.99 15.41 37.50
C PHE A 342 18.61 13.93 37.42
N LYS A 343 17.54 13.64 36.70
CA LYS A 343 16.88 12.34 36.58
C LYS A 343 17.51 11.47 35.50
N GLY A 344 18.24 12.06 34.55
CA GLY A 344 18.89 11.39 33.43
C GLY A 344 17.97 11.11 32.24
N TYR A 345 16.85 11.82 32.15
CA TYR A 345 15.90 11.78 31.03
C TYR A 345 15.03 13.04 31.00
N THR A 346 14.62 13.44 29.79
CA THR A 346 13.60 14.47 29.56
C THR A 346 12.41 13.84 28.82
N LEU A 347 11.18 14.07 29.27
CA LEU A 347 9.94 13.65 28.63
C LEU A 347 9.40 14.75 27.72
N GLY A 348 9.05 14.38 26.50
CA GLY A 348 8.37 15.26 25.55
C GLY A 348 6.86 15.13 25.66
N PRO A 349 6.11 16.05 25.05
CA PRO A 349 4.65 15.98 25.04
C PRO A 349 4.14 14.83 24.18
N LYS A 350 2.89 14.41 24.43
CA LYS A 350 2.18 13.41 23.62
C LYS A 350 3.01 12.14 23.38
N TYR A 351 3.39 11.89 22.13
CA TYR A 351 4.03 10.66 21.69
C TYR A 351 5.52 10.83 21.38
N TRP A 352 6.14 11.93 21.81
CA TRP A 352 7.59 12.16 21.69
C TRP A 352 8.39 11.16 22.54
N GLY A 353 7.82 10.71 23.66
CA GLY A 353 8.47 9.78 24.58
C GLY A 353 9.58 10.45 25.39
N LYS A 354 10.72 9.77 25.55
CA LYS A 354 11.83 10.24 26.37
C LYS A 354 13.12 10.40 25.59
N THR A 355 13.95 11.34 26.01
CA THR A 355 15.29 11.57 25.46
C THR A 355 16.32 11.62 26.57
N PHE A 356 17.52 11.14 26.30
CA PHE A 356 18.71 11.43 27.12
C PHE A 356 19.53 12.59 26.56
N PHE A 357 19.22 13.04 25.33
CA PHE A 357 19.95 14.14 24.70
C PHE A 357 19.51 15.47 25.30
N ILE A 358 20.43 16.08 26.01
CA ILE A 358 20.34 17.44 26.52
C ILE A 358 21.70 18.10 26.30
N TRP A 359 21.68 19.37 25.91
CA TRP A 359 22.90 20.15 25.71
C TRP A 359 22.84 21.44 26.51
N PRO A 360 23.91 21.82 27.22
CA PRO A 360 25.16 21.05 27.44
C PRO A 360 24.96 19.74 28.23
N PRO A 361 25.83 18.73 28.11
CA PRO A 361 25.71 17.49 28.87
C PRO A 361 26.13 17.68 30.34
N SER A 362 25.37 17.14 31.31
CA SER A 362 25.75 17.17 32.72
C SER A 362 26.93 16.25 33.00
N PRO A 363 28.04 16.69 33.62
CA PRO A 363 29.19 15.81 33.92
C PRO A 363 28.83 14.73 34.94
N VAL A 364 28.08 15.10 35.97
CA VAL A 364 27.71 14.24 37.10
C VAL A 364 26.26 14.45 37.51
N GLY A 365 25.74 13.52 38.30
CA GLY A 365 24.44 13.62 38.95
C GLY A 365 24.38 12.78 40.23
N ARG A 366 23.48 13.13 41.14
CA ARG A 366 23.34 12.49 42.46
C ARG A 366 22.01 11.77 42.65
N HIS A 367 21.12 11.82 41.65
CA HIS A 367 19.84 11.13 41.73
C HIS A 367 20.04 9.60 41.83
N PRO A 368 19.35 8.90 42.76
CA PRO A 368 19.54 7.47 43.00
C PRO A 368 19.33 6.56 41.77
N SER A 369 18.52 6.98 40.80
CA SER A 369 18.21 6.21 39.58
C SER A 369 19.35 6.18 38.55
N LEU A 370 20.35 7.07 38.64
CA LEU A 370 21.47 7.07 37.70
C LEU A 370 22.39 5.86 37.98
N PRO A 371 23.05 5.24 36.99
CA PRO A 371 23.92 4.09 37.21
C PRO A 371 25.27 4.47 37.87
N ASN A 372 25.91 3.51 38.56
CA ASN A 372 27.31 3.53 39.00
C ASN A 372 27.77 4.78 39.78
N PRO A 373 27.43 4.91 41.09
CA PRO A 373 27.94 5.97 41.93
C PRO A 373 29.42 5.75 42.32
N ASP A 374 30.19 6.82 42.38
CA ASP A 374 31.50 6.84 43.04
C ASP A 374 31.37 6.81 44.57
N SER A 375 32.51 6.77 45.27
CA SER A 375 32.56 6.76 46.75
C SER A 375 31.95 8.02 47.40
N SER A 376 31.72 9.09 46.63
CA SER A 376 31.11 10.34 47.06
C SER A 376 29.63 10.45 46.65
N GLY A 377 29.05 9.38 46.08
CA GLY A 377 27.67 9.34 45.58
C GLY A 377 27.47 10.02 44.22
N ARG A 378 28.52 10.50 43.56
CA ARG A 378 28.46 11.11 42.23
C ARG A 378 28.32 10.01 41.18
N ARG A 379 27.35 10.14 40.29
CA ARG A 379 27.04 9.17 39.22
C ARG A 379 27.36 9.79 37.87
N VAL A 380 27.73 8.95 36.91
CA VAL A 380 27.99 9.41 35.53
C VAL A 380 26.66 9.87 34.94
N ALA A 381 26.48 11.18 34.79
CA ALA A 381 25.27 11.77 34.19
C ALA A 381 25.44 12.05 32.70
N ASP A 382 26.68 12.26 32.25
CA ASP A 382 27.00 12.60 30.87
C ASP A 382 26.53 11.49 29.92
N TRP A 383 25.56 11.82 29.09
CA TRP A 383 24.98 10.88 28.15
C TRP A 383 26.00 10.37 27.13
N ARG A 384 27.03 11.15 26.80
CA ARG A 384 28.13 10.72 25.92
C ARG A 384 28.86 9.54 26.54
N ASN A 385 29.31 9.72 27.78
CA ASN A 385 30.03 8.71 28.56
C ASN A 385 29.19 7.47 28.90
N ARG A 386 27.87 7.61 29.03
CA ARG A 386 26.98 6.49 29.39
C ARG A 386 26.62 5.62 28.19
N PHE A 387 26.30 6.25 27.07
CA PHE A 387 25.66 5.59 25.93
C PHE A 387 26.59 5.39 24.74
N PHE A 388 27.78 5.97 24.79
CA PHE A 388 28.82 5.80 23.78
C PHE A 388 30.15 5.46 24.45
N LEU A 389 30.95 4.66 23.74
CA LEU A 389 32.28 4.22 24.16
C LEU A 389 33.28 4.59 23.08
N HIS A 390 34.54 4.81 23.46
CA HIS A 390 35.64 4.90 22.50
C HIS A 390 35.76 3.58 21.73
N ASP A 391 36.09 3.69 20.44
CA ASP A 391 36.46 2.50 19.66
C ASP A 391 37.79 1.91 20.17
N GLY A 392 38.00 0.63 19.89
CA GLY A 392 39.13 -0.15 20.38
C GLY A 392 38.70 -1.26 21.34
N GLY A 393 39.40 -2.40 21.31
CA GLY A 393 39.00 -3.60 22.05
C GLY A 393 37.94 -4.44 21.33
N SER A 394 37.18 -5.23 22.07
CA SER A 394 36.13 -6.12 21.54
C SER A 394 35.08 -6.41 22.60
N TYR A 395 33.84 -6.69 22.19
CA TYR A 395 32.75 -6.99 23.11
C TYR A 395 33.15 -8.00 24.21
N PRO A 396 32.83 -7.74 25.50
CA PRO A 396 32.13 -6.57 26.02
C PRO A 396 33.05 -5.40 26.45
N HIS A 397 34.35 -5.46 26.18
CA HIS A 397 35.36 -4.52 26.66
C HIS A 397 35.90 -3.64 25.53
N PHE A 398 35.32 -2.46 25.37
CA PHE A 398 35.73 -1.46 24.37
C PHE A 398 36.69 -0.39 24.95
N GLY A 399 36.97 0.69 24.22
CA GLY A 399 37.94 1.74 24.57
C GLY A 399 37.60 2.60 25.79
N GLY A 400 36.53 2.27 26.53
CA GLY A 400 36.07 3.01 27.70
C GLY A 400 35.02 4.09 27.37
N PRO A 401 34.50 4.81 28.39
CA PRO A 401 33.48 5.85 28.22
C PRO A 401 33.88 6.97 27.25
N MET A 402 32.94 7.45 26.44
CA MET A 402 33.18 8.52 25.47
C MET A 402 33.18 9.91 26.12
N ASP A 403 34.35 10.55 26.14
CA ASP A 403 34.57 11.88 26.70
C ASP A 403 35.12 12.92 25.70
N ASP A 404 35.22 12.59 24.41
CA ASP A 404 35.75 13.45 23.35
C ASP A 404 34.66 13.78 22.30
N ASN A 405 34.28 15.05 22.20
CA ASN A 405 33.25 15.50 21.26
C ASN A 405 33.68 15.33 19.79
N THR A 406 34.98 15.35 19.48
CA THR A 406 35.46 15.23 18.09
C THR A 406 35.32 13.81 17.53
N GLN A 407 35.13 12.80 18.40
CA GLN A 407 34.79 11.44 17.99
C GLN A 407 33.30 11.33 17.61
N LEU A 408 32.42 11.98 18.36
CA LEU A 408 30.97 11.95 18.14
C LEU A 408 30.53 12.91 17.03
N PHE A 409 31.11 14.11 16.98
CA PHE A 409 30.69 15.18 16.07
C PHE A 409 31.82 15.60 15.13
N ASP A 410 31.46 16.05 13.93
CA ASP A 410 32.39 16.70 13.02
C ASP A 410 32.50 18.21 13.26
N SER A 411 33.41 18.87 12.57
CA SER A 411 33.63 20.32 12.71
C SER A 411 32.43 21.17 12.25
N SER A 412 31.42 20.55 11.63
CA SER A 412 30.14 21.17 11.29
C SER A 412 29.07 20.90 12.36
N GLY A 413 29.44 20.30 13.49
CA GLY A 413 28.53 19.91 14.57
C GLY A 413 27.66 18.70 14.24
N ALA A 414 27.82 18.06 13.08
CA ALA A 414 27.00 16.92 12.70
C ALA A 414 27.52 15.63 13.35
N LEU A 415 26.62 14.74 13.74
CA LEU A 415 26.99 13.43 14.29
C LEU A 415 27.75 12.61 13.24
N ARG A 416 28.87 12.00 13.65
CA ARG A 416 29.71 11.15 12.82
C ARG A 416 29.20 9.72 12.80
N ASP A 417 29.64 8.96 11.79
CA ASP A 417 29.39 7.53 11.72
C ASP A 417 30.24 6.77 12.77
N PRO A 418 29.76 5.66 13.36
CA PRO A 418 30.45 4.98 14.47
C PRO A 418 31.82 4.38 14.11
N SER A 419 31.92 3.78 12.91
CA SER A 419 33.07 2.95 12.51
C SER A 419 34.42 3.67 12.68
N GLY A 420 35.29 3.12 13.52
CA GLY A 420 36.63 3.68 13.77
C GLY A 420 36.68 4.87 14.74
N ARG A 421 35.56 5.21 15.40
CA ARG A 421 35.43 6.41 16.22
C ARG A 421 34.79 6.12 17.57
N TYR A 422 33.59 5.55 17.54
CA TYR A 422 32.84 5.25 18.74
C TYR A 422 31.99 4.00 18.58
N VAL A 423 31.63 3.41 19.71
CA VAL A 423 30.74 2.25 19.81
C VAL A 423 29.49 2.66 20.57
N ILE A 424 28.31 2.31 20.05
CA ILE A 424 27.04 2.53 20.74
C ILE A 424 26.91 1.49 21.87
N ASN A 425 26.66 1.95 23.08
CA ASN A 425 26.47 1.08 24.24
C ASN A 425 25.01 0.62 24.33
N TYR A 426 24.62 -0.32 23.47
CA TYR A 426 23.25 -0.83 23.39
C TYR A 426 22.73 -1.34 24.74
N ARG A 427 23.57 -2.07 25.49
CA ARG A 427 23.22 -2.54 26.83
C ARG A 427 22.82 -1.40 27.78
N ALA A 428 23.60 -0.31 27.80
CA ALA A 428 23.29 0.84 28.63
C ALA A 428 22.01 1.57 28.16
N ILE A 429 21.81 1.71 26.85
CA ILE A 429 20.60 2.33 26.28
C ILE A 429 19.36 1.50 26.62
N LEU A 430 19.40 0.18 26.42
CA LEU A 430 18.28 -0.74 26.74
C LEU A 430 17.97 -0.74 28.24
N SER A 431 18.99 -0.74 29.09
CA SER A 431 18.81 -0.59 30.54
C SER A 431 18.18 0.76 30.90
N TRP A 432 18.58 1.85 30.24
CA TRP A 432 18.02 3.17 30.46
C TRP A 432 16.58 3.28 29.97
N ILE A 433 16.25 2.67 28.83
CA ILE A 433 14.87 2.59 28.30
C ILE A 433 13.94 1.92 29.33
N LYS A 434 14.41 0.86 29.99
CA LYS A 434 13.65 0.16 31.04
C LYS A 434 13.64 0.87 32.40
N SER A 435 14.48 1.89 32.59
CA SER A 435 14.54 2.68 33.83
C SER A 435 13.70 3.95 33.76
N GLY A 436 13.10 4.34 34.89
CA GLY A 436 12.19 5.48 34.93
C GLY A 436 10.94 5.26 34.06
N PRO A 437 10.32 6.33 33.53
CA PRO A 437 9.22 6.20 32.59
C PRO A 437 9.66 5.46 31.34
N ASN A 438 8.93 4.40 30.96
CA ASN A 438 9.19 3.65 29.73
C ASN A 438 8.03 3.90 28.76
N PRO A 439 8.26 4.61 27.63
CA PRO A 439 7.20 4.94 26.69
C PRO A 439 6.84 3.77 25.75
N PHE A 440 7.48 2.60 25.90
CA PHE A 440 7.24 1.43 25.08
C PHE A 440 6.54 0.32 25.85
N PRO A 441 5.63 -0.42 25.20
CA PRO A 441 5.01 -1.58 25.81
C PRO A 441 6.02 -2.72 26.02
N PRO A 442 5.72 -3.70 26.87
CA PRO A 442 6.54 -4.91 27.02
C PRO A 442 6.60 -5.75 25.74
N ARG A 443 5.62 -5.61 24.85
CA ARG A 443 5.56 -6.24 23.52
C ARG A 443 4.82 -5.36 22.52
N LEU A 444 5.12 -5.49 21.24
CA LEU A 444 4.51 -4.67 20.20
C LEU A 444 4.06 -5.53 19.01
N ARG A 445 2.81 -5.31 18.59
CA ARG A 445 2.22 -5.98 17.43
C ARG A 445 1.20 -5.11 16.70
N ALA A 446 0.94 -5.45 15.44
CA ALA A 446 -0.15 -4.89 14.64
C ALA A 446 -0.41 -5.78 13.42
N GLY A 447 -1.65 -5.87 12.93
CA GLY A 447 -1.97 -6.52 11.64
C GLY A 447 -1.41 -7.94 11.45
N ARG A 448 -1.42 -8.76 12.51
CA ARG A 448 -0.83 -10.11 12.60
C ARG A 448 0.72 -10.19 12.57
N LEU A 449 1.40 -9.06 12.65
CA LEU A 449 2.84 -8.98 12.86
C LEU A 449 3.18 -8.80 14.34
N LEU A 450 4.11 -9.60 14.83
CA LEU A 450 4.77 -9.39 16.13
C LEU A 450 6.15 -8.75 15.89
N TYR A 451 6.30 -7.49 16.26
CA TYR A 451 7.56 -6.75 16.06
C TYR A 451 8.62 -7.20 17.07
N TYR A 452 8.25 -7.21 18.35
CA TYR A 452 9.06 -7.77 19.42
C TYR A 452 8.17 -8.35 20.51
N SER A 453 8.68 -9.40 21.17
CA SER A 453 8.00 -10.07 22.27
C SER A 453 8.45 -9.58 23.65
N ALA A 454 9.65 -9.02 23.73
CA ALA A 454 10.24 -8.38 24.91
C ALA A 454 11.25 -7.28 24.54
N ILE A 455 11.58 -6.43 25.51
CA ILE A 455 12.73 -5.51 25.43
C ILE A 455 13.97 -6.24 25.96
N PRO A 456 15.00 -6.53 25.13
CA PRO A 456 16.15 -7.31 25.56
C PRO A 456 17.03 -6.55 26.57
N ASP A 457 17.94 -7.27 27.24
CA ASP A 457 18.97 -6.67 28.10
C ASP A 457 20.19 -6.17 27.31
N ASP A 458 20.49 -6.81 26.19
CA ASP A 458 21.61 -6.50 25.30
C ASP A 458 21.34 -7.07 23.89
N VAL A 459 22.20 -6.70 22.95
CA VAL A 459 22.26 -7.22 21.57
C VAL A 459 23.46 -8.19 21.45
N PRO A 460 23.54 -9.06 20.42
CA PRO A 460 24.66 -9.99 20.33
C PRO A 460 25.98 -9.25 20.05
N ALA A 461 27.11 -9.86 20.44
CA ALA A 461 28.45 -9.28 20.26
C ALA A 461 28.72 -8.79 18.82
N SER A 462 28.20 -9.49 17.82
CA SER A 462 28.34 -9.12 16.41
C SER A 462 27.63 -7.81 16.03
N ALA A 463 26.62 -7.38 16.80
CA ALA A 463 25.86 -6.16 16.53
C ALA A 463 26.59 -4.88 16.97
N TYR A 464 27.61 -5.00 17.84
CA TYR A 464 28.46 -3.89 18.25
C TYR A 464 29.48 -3.47 17.17
N ASP A 465 29.78 -4.38 16.23
CA ASP A 465 30.51 -4.04 15.01
C ASP A 465 29.51 -3.43 14.01
N HIS A 466 29.42 -2.10 13.98
CA HIS A 466 28.54 -1.39 13.05
C HIS A 466 28.83 -1.68 11.58
N SER A 467 29.98 -2.27 11.23
CA SER A 467 30.26 -2.69 9.86
C SER A 467 29.46 -3.95 9.45
N ARG A 468 29.00 -4.74 10.44
CA ARG A 468 28.22 -5.97 10.23
C ARG A 468 26.78 -5.67 9.87
N ARG A 469 26.15 -6.67 9.27
CA ARG A 469 24.77 -6.60 8.78
C ARG A 469 23.80 -7.11 9.85
N ASN A 470 22.67 -6.43 9.98
CA ASN A 470 21.69 -6.68 11.05
C ASN A 470 20.88 -7.97 10.86
N ASP A 471 20.72 -8.44 9.62
CA ASP A 471 20.05 -9.70 9.32
C ASP A 471 20.88 -10.95 9.67
N LEU A 472 22.10 -10.77 10.18
CA LEU A 472 22.87 -11.83 10.83
C LEU A 472 22.50 -12.01 12.32
N ILE A 473 21.71 -11.09 12.88
CA ILE A 473 21.19 -11.20 14.25
C ILE A 473 20.02 -12.18 14.24
N ALA A 474 20.23 -13.37 14.83
CA ALA A 474 19.25 -14.46 14.80
C ALA A 474 18.02 -14.18 15.68
N ASP A 475 18.21 -13.51 16.81
CA ASP A 475 17.10 -13.10 17.68
C ASP A 475 16.42 -11.86 17.12
N GLN A 476 15.17 -12.00 16.70
CA GLN A 476 14.41 -10.93 16.05
C GLN A 476 14.03 -9.80 17.03
N ASP A 477 13.93 -10.05 18.34
CA ASP A 477 13.71 -8.98 19.33
C ASP A 477 14.99 -8.14 19.46
N GLN A 478 16.16 -8.79 19.54
CA GLN A 478 17.46 -8.08 19.57
C GLN A 478 17.70 -7.30 18.28
N ARG A 479 17.37 -7.87 17.11
CA ARG A 479 17.49 -7.19 15.82
C ARG A 479 16.60 -5.94 15.78
N PHE A 480 15.33 -6.07 16.17
CA PHE A 480 14.38 -4.96 16.16
C PHE A 480 14.87 -3.80 17.02
N TRP A 481 15.23 -4.08 18.27
CA TRP A 481 15.68 -3.05 19.19
C TRP A 481 17.00 -2.40 18.77
N LYS A 482 17.93 -3.18 18.21
CA LYS A 482 19.18 -2.64 17.64
C LYS A 482 18.89 -1.68 16.50
N GLU A 483 18.07 -2.11 15.53
CA GLU A 483 17.74 -1.29 14.37
C GLU A 483 16.99 0.00 14.77
N TYR A 484 16.08 -0.09 15.75
CA TYR A 484 15.39 1.08 16.29
C TYR A 484 16.35 2.05 16.99
N ILE A 485 17.28 1.57 17.81
CA ILE A 485 18.28 2.42 18.48
C ILE A 485 19.17 3.12 17.45
N ASP A 486 19.66 2.39 16.45
CA ASP A 486 20.46 2.99 15.37
C ASP A 486 19.66 4.06 14.60
N TYR A 487 18.38 3.80 14.36
CA TYR A 487 17.49 4.72 13.67
C TYR A 487 17.29 6.00 14.47
N VAL A 488 16.97 5.90 15.76
CA VAL A 488 16.79 7.07 16.63
C VAL A 488 18.08 7.89 16.78
N ILE A 489 19.25 7.23 16.79
CA ILE A 489 20.56 7.93 16.82
C ILE A 489 20.89 8.55 15.45
N GLY A 490 20.33 8.02 14.36
CA GLY A 490 20.55 8.49 12.98
C GLY A 490 21.76 7.85 12.31
N VAL A 491 22.05 6.59 12.65
CA VAL A 491 23.12 5.76 12.08
C VAL A 491 22.61 4.40 11.59
N TRP A 492 21.29 4.29 11.38
CA TRP A 492 20.67 3.08 10.85
C TRP A 492 21.23 2.71 9.48
N ARG A 493 21.60 1.44 9.36
CA ARG A 493 22.12 0.86 8.14
C ARG A 493 21.03 0.07 7.44
N SER A 494 20.79 0.44 6.20
CA SER A 494 19.95 -0.35 5.30
C SER A 494 20.48 -1.79 5.16
N PRO A 495 19.64 -2.76 4.79
CA PRO A 495 20.08 -4.14 4.54
C PRO A 495 21.16 -4.26 3.45
N ASN A 496 21.29 -3.24 2.59
CA ASN A 496 22.31 -3.14 1.55
C ASN A 496 23.66 -2.57 2.07
N GLY A 497 23.74 -2.17 3.34
CA GLY A 497 24.98 -1.83 4.06
C GLY A 497 25.28 -0.34 4.23
N SER A 498 24.56 0.55 3.52
CA SER A 498 24.74 1.99 3.64
C SER A 498 23.98 2.57 4.84
N ILE A 499 24.60 3.51 5.55
CA ILE A 499 23.92 4.36 6.54
C ILE A 499 22.96 5.28 5.81
N VAL A 500 21.70 5.27 6.22
CA VAL A 500 20.67 6.17 5.68
C VAL A 500 20.58 7.39 6.57
N ARG A 501 20.66 8.58 5.97
CA ARG A 501 20.73 9.83 6.73
C ARG A 501 19.35 10.42 6.99
N PRO A 502 19.12 10.98 8.19
CA PRO A 502 17.96 11.81 8.48
C PRO A 502 17.72 12.89 7.43
N GLY A 503 16.47 13.12 7.05
CA GLY A 503 16.12 14.11 6.03
C GLY A 503 16.41 13.65 4.60
N GLN A 504 16.39 12.33 4.40
CA GLN A 504 16.33 11.69 3.09
C GLN A 504 15.05 10.87 3.02
N PRO A 505 14.55 10.52 1.81
CA PRO A 505 13.31 9.75 1.66
C PRO A 505 13.30 8.46 2.50
N ALA A 506 14.44 7.76 2.49
CA ALA A 506 14.66 6.53 3.24
C ALA A 506 14.74 6.67 4.77
N CYS A 507 14.78 7.89 5.31
CA CYS A 507 14.84 8.19 6.75
C CYS A 507 14.27 9.61 7.00
N SER A 508 12.94 9.69 7.03
CA SER A 508 12.15 10.90 6.76
C SER A 508 11.60 11.57 8.02
N TYR A 509 12.38 11.64 9.10
CA TYR A 509 12.09 12.52 10.25
C TYR A 509 12.88 13.83 10.25
N GLY A 510 13.57 14.15 9.16
CA GLY A 510 14.23 15.44 8.96
C GLY A 510 15.66 15.51 9.53
N PRO A 511 16.51 16.37 8.95
CA PRO A 511 17.91 16.46 9.36
C PRO A 511 18.08 17.12 10.73
N ASP A 512 19.29 17.20 11.26
CA ASP A 512 19.56 18.08 12.40
C ASP A 512 19.51 19.55 11.99
N PHE A 513 19.44 20.45 12.96
CA PHE A 513 19.41 21.89 12.72
C PHE A 513 20.48 22.62 13.51
N ASN A 514 20.87 23.79 13.01
CA ASN A 514 21.83 24.64 13.68
C ASN A 514 21.13 25.53 14.71
N TRP A 515 21.62 25.55 15.94
CA TRP A 515 21.11 26.42 16.99
C TRP A 515 22.26 27.30 17.52
N GLY A 516 22.40 28.50 16.97
CA GLY A 516 23.53 29.40 17.24
C GLY A 516 24.76 29.15 16.34
N SER A 517 25.93 29.62 16.77
CA SER A 517 27.20 29.39 16.07
C SER A 517 27.75 28.01 16.40
N ARG A 518 28.24 27.27 15.40
CA ARG A 518 28.73 25.90 15.59
C ARG A 518 30.17 25.90 16.04
N ASP A 519 30.47 25.07 17.04
CA ASP A 519 31.83 24.83 17.51
C ASP A 519 31.94 23.41 18.06
N ILE A 520 33.05 22.72 17.80
CA ILE A 520 33.32 21.36 18.30
C ILE A 520 34.82 21.18 18.50
N ASP A 521 35.20 21.02 19.76
CA ASP A 521 36.56 20.81 20.22
C ASP A 521 36.76 19.47 20.93
N GLY A 522 38.02 19.07 20.99
CA GLY A 522 38.44 17.94 21.82
C GLY A 522 38.38 18.30 23.30
N LYS A 523 38.28 17.29 24.16
CA LYS A 523 38.25 17.52 25.61
C LYS A 523 39.48 18.32 26.09
N PRO A 524 39.30 19.46 26.77
CA PRO A 524 40.41 20.24 27.32
C PRO A 524 41.01 19.58 28.57
N SER A 525 42.23 19.95 28.94
CA SER A 525 42.95 19.35 30.07
C SER A 525 42.48 19.82 31.46
N THR A 526 41.80 20.97 31.54
CA THR A 526 41.45 21.64 32.80
C THR A 526 39.95 21.76 33.06
N ARG A 527 39.11 21.46 32.07
CA ARG A 527 37.64 21.53 32.10
C ARG A 527 37.06 20.19 31.64
N TYR A 528 35.83 19.88 32.02
CA TYR A 528 35.16 18.65 31.62
C TYR A 528 34.88 18.57 30.11
N MET A 529 34.62 19.71 29.47
CA MET A 529 34.46 19.87 28.03
C MET A 529 34.89 21.28 27.61
N ASP A 530 34.99 21.57 26.30
CA ASP A 530 35.05 22.97 25.89
C ASP A 530 33.68 23.62 26.10
N TYR A 531 33.69 24.79 26.73
CA TYR A 531 32.47 25.45 27.15
C TYR A 531 31.77 26.16 25.99
N ASP A 532 32.48 26.41 24.89
CA ASP A 532 31.94 27.00 23.66
C ASP A 532 31.38 25.94 22.69
N ASP A 533 31.56 24.64 22.96
CA ASP A 533 31.05 23.55 22.13
C ASP A 533 29.53 23.67 21.89
N ASN A 534 29.16 23.61 20.61
CA ASN A 534 27.80 23.75 20.12
C ASN A 534 27.52 22.85 18.89
N PRO A 535 27.14 21.57 19.09
CA PRO A 535 26.81 20.65 17.99
C PRO A 535 25.51 21.03 17.29
N GLN A 536 25.21 20.39 16.17
CA GLN A 536 23.87 20.47 15.59
C GLN A 536 22.86 19.82 16.54
N ARG A 537 21.65 20.38 16.55
CA ARG A 537 20.57 19.93 17.43
C ARG A 537 19.65 18.95 16.70
N PRO A 538 19.31 17.83 17.34
CA PRO A 538 18.41 16.87 16.73
C PRO A 538 17.01 17.47 16.62
N ARG A 539 16.35 17.21 15.48
CA ARG A 539 14.91 17.49 15.31
C ARG A 539 14.07 16.43 15.98
N HIS A 540 14.12 15.20 15.45
CA HIS A 540 13.40 14.05 16.00
C HIS A 540 14.33 12.96 16.53
N ARG A 541 15.63 13.03 16.21
CA ARG A 541 16.62 12.08 16.74
C ARG A 541 16.76 12.17 18.24
N PHE A 542 17.28 11.10 18.83
CA PHE A 542 17.45 10.92 20.28
C PHE A 542 16.15 10.88 21.09
N TRP A 543 14.99 11.07 20.46
CA TRP A 543 13.70 10.81 21.07
C TRP A 543 13.34 9.33 20.92
N PHE A 544 13.34 8.63 22.05
CA PHE A 544 12.86 7.27 22.16
C PHE A 544 11.39 7.32 22.58
N GLY A 545 10.49 7.20 21.60
CA GLY A 545 9.05 7.25 21.85
C GLY A 545 8.20 6.65 20.74
N PRO A 546 6.88 6.58 20.95
CA PRO A 546 5.95 5.99 19.98
C PRO A 546 6.03 6.63 18.60
N MET A 547 6.21 7.96 18.52
CA MET A 547 6.33 8.67 17.25
C MET A 547 7.54 8.20 16.42
N THR A 548 8.74 8.16 17.01
CA THR A 548 9.94 7.71 16.30
C THR A 548 9.93 6.21 16.05
N MET A 549 9.27 5.41 16.88
CA MET A 549 9.05 3.97 16.67
C MET A 549 8.17 3.71 15.44
N VAL A 550 7.04 4.43 15.32
CA VAL A 550 6.16 4.27 14.16
C VAL A 550 6.81 4.82 12.90
N GLN A 551 7.54 5.95 12.97
CA GLN A 551 8.32 6.42 11.82
C GLN A 551 9.41 5.42 11.42
N PHE A 552 10.14 4.82 12.37
CA PHE A 552 11.09 3.73 12.09
C PHE A 552 10.41 2.58 11.33
N ILE A 553 9.24 2.14 11.80
CA ILE A 553 8.48 1.07 11.15
C ILE A 553 8.02 1.48 9.75
N SER A 554 7.68 2.75 9.51
CA SER A 554 7.35 3.32 8.20
C SER A 554 8.56 3.29 7.25
N ASP A 555 9.64 3.96 7.64
CA ASP A 555 10.83 4.19 6.80
C ASP A 555 11.55 2.89 6.45
N THR A 556 11.53 1.93 7.37
CA THR A 556 12.16 0.62 7.15
C THR A 556 11.26 -0.37 6.42
N GLY A 557 10.07 0.08 5.99
CA GLY A 557 9.13 -0.72 5.21
C GLY A 557 8.62 -1.92 6.01
N LEU A 558 8.30 -1.70 7.28
CA LEU A 558 7.84 -2.70 8.24
C LEU A 558 6.41 -2.47 8.71
N LEU A 559 5.68 -1.48 8.18
CA LEU A 559 4.28 -1.22 8.55
C LEU A 559 3.42 -2.50 8.54
N PRO A 560 2.39 -2.60 9.39
CA PRO A 560 1.42 -3.67 9.24
C PRO A 560 0.59 -3.44 7.97
N GLY A 561 0.07 -4.50 7.35
CA GLY A 561 -0.88 -4.32 6.24
C GLY A 561 -2.16 -3.61 6.69
N THR A 562 -2.49 -3.65 7.98
CA THR A 562 -3.60 -2.90 8.59
C THR A 562 -3.24 -1.47 8.99
N ALA A 563 -2.07 -0.96 8.59
CA ALA A 563 -1.69 0.43 8.86
C ALA A 563 -2.74 1.37 8.26
N ARG A 564 -3.08 2.41 9.02
CA ARG A 564 -3.98 3.48 8.59
C ARG A 564 -3.19 4.63 7.96
N ASP A 565 -2.26 4.31 7.07
CA ASP A 565 -1.46 5.32 6.38
C ASP A 565 -2.29 6.02 5.29
N ILE A 566 -1.86 7.22 4.93
CA ILE A 566 -2.66 8.16 4.11
C ILE A 566 -2.92 7.65 2.69
N SER A 567 -2.04 6.82 2.13
CA SER A 567 -2.17 6.38 0.74
C SER A 567 -2.69 4.95 0.65
N MET A 568 -2.10 3.98 1.34
CA MET A 568 -2.45 2.56 1.18
C MET A 568 -3.77 2.18 1.84
N TYR A 569 -4.12 2.77 2.98
CA TYR A 569 -5.37 2.42 3.67
C TYR A 569 -6.62 2.70 2.81
N PRO A 570 -6.85 3.93 2.27
CA PRO A 570 -7.99 4.17 1.38
C PRO A 570 -7.91 3.37 0.07
N ALA A 571 -6.70 3.11 -0.46
CA ALA A 571 -6.53 2.27 -1.65
C ALA A 571 -7.10 0.86 -1.41
N LYS A 572 -6.69 0.22 -0.31
CA LYS A 572 -7.16 -1.12 0.07
C LYS A 572 -8.65 -1.18 0.34
N LEU A 573 -9.23 -0.16 0.97
CA LEU A 573 -10.68 -0.08 1.15
C LEU A 573 -11.41 0.01 -0.19
N GLY A 574 -10.94 0.87 -1.11
CA GLY A 574 -11.53 1.01 -2.45
C GLY A 574 -11.45 -0.29 -3.25
N ILE A 575 -10.30 -0.97 -3.22
CA ILE A 575 -10.09 -2.25 -3.90
C ILE A 575 -10.90 -3.38 -3.25
N SER A 576 -10.99 -3.41 -1.92
CA SER A 576 -11.82 -4.40 -1.21
C SER A 576 -13.30 -4.26 -1.63
N GLY A 577 -13.80 -3.02 -1.69
CA GLY A 577 -15.14 -2.73 -2.20
C GLY A 577 -15.32 -3.15 -3.66
N ALA A 578 -14.31 -2.90 -4.51
CA ALA A 578 -14.33 -3.32 -5.90
C ALA A 578 -14.37 -4.85 -6.05
N LEU A 579 -13.61 -5.60 -5.24
CA LEU A 579 -13.62 -7.06 -5.26
C LEU A 579 -14.97 -7.64 -4.82
N GLN A 580 -15.63 -7.01 -3.84
CA GLN A 580 -17.01 -7.36 -3.47
C GLN A 580 -17.99 -7.07 -4.62
N ASP A 581 -17.86 -5.92 -5.27
CA ASP A 581 -18.68 -5.58 -6.45
C ASP A 581 -18.46 -6.61 -7.58
N ILE A 582 -17.22 -7.05 -7.82
CA ILE A 582 -16.91 -8.07 -8.84
C ILE A 582 -17.52 -9.43 -8.46
N LYS A 583 -17.33 -9.87 -7.21
CA LYS A 583 -17.90 -11.13 -6.68
C LYS A 583 -19.40 -11.22 -6.92
N ASN A 584 -20.11 -10.10 -6.76
CA ASN A 584 -21.57 -10.05 -6.82
C ASN A 584 -22.13 -9.76 -8.22
N ASN A 585 -21.34 -9.27 -9.18
CA ASN A 585 -21.86 -8.85 -10.49
C ASN A 585 -21.21 -9.56 -11.69
N HIS A 586 -20.12 -10.30 -11.48
CA HIS A 586 -19.34 -10.93 -12.55
C HIS A 586 -19.08 -12.42 -12.31
N PRO A 587 -20.12 -13.27 -12.38
CA PRO A 587 -20.06 -14.67 -11.96
C PRO A 587 -19.10 -15.55 -12.77
N ASN A 588 -18.69 -15.13 -13.97
CA ASN A 588 -17.79 -15.90 -14.84
C ASN A 588 -16.37 -15.33 -14.92
N ASP A 589 -16.08 -14.24 -14.22
CA ASP A 589 -14.76 -13.64 -14.21
C ASP A 589 -13.82 -14.42 -13.30
N LEU A 590 -12.57 -14.58 -13.74
CA LEU A 590 -11.46 -14.99 -12.88
C LEU A 590 -10.57 -13.77 -12.65
N VAL A 591 -10.21 -13.52 -11.40
CA VAL A 591 -9.38 -12.38 -11.00
C VAL A 591 -8.06 -12.89 -10.41
N SER A 592 -6.98 -12.17 -10.70
CA SER A 592 -5.69 -12.31 -10.05
C SER A 592 -5.29 -10.97 -9.44
N ILE A 593 -4.64 -11.02 -8.27
CA ILE A 593 -4.10 -9.84 -7.58
C ILE A 593 -2.58 -9.91 -7.65
N ILE A 594 -2.00 -8.86 -8.22
CA ILE A 594 -0.56 -8.65 -8.28
C ILE A 594 -0.29 -7.38 -7.50
N LEU A 595 0.42 -7.52 -6.39
CA LEU A 595 1.06 -6.37 -5.76
C LEU A 595 2.42 -6.20 -6.43
N PHE A 596 2.87 -4.98 -6.65
CA PHE A 596 4.23 -4.76 -7.11
C PHE A 596 4.91 -3.66 -6.32
N SER A 597 6.21 -3.84 -6.13
CA SER A 597 7.15 -2.82 -5.68
C SER A 597 8.43 -3.03 -6.48
N ARG A 598 9.59 -2.92 -5.85
CA ARG A 598 10.84 -3.47 -6.36
C ARG A 598 10.89 -4.96 -6.05
N PRO A 599 10.99 -5.87 -7.04
CA PRO A 599 11.17 -7.28 -6.73
C PRO A 599 12.54 -7.52 -6.09
N ARG A 600 12.65 -8.58 -5.31
CA ARG A 600 13.92 -9.04 -4.76
C ARG A 600 14.79 -9.59 -5.88
N PHE A 601 15.86 -8.87 -6.22
CA PHE A 601 16.83 -9.31 -7.22
C PHE A 601 17.85 -10.30 -6.65
N GLN A 602 18.51 -11.04 -7.54
CA GLN A 602 19.53 -12.02 -7.18
C GLN A 602 20.67 -11.39 -6.37
N GLY A 603 20.98 -12.00 -5.22
CA GLY A 603 22.09 -11.58 -4.36
C GLY A 603 21.77 -10.38 -3.46
N GLU A 604 20.56 -9.84 -3.56
CA GLU A 604 20.09 -8.75 -2.73
C GLU A 604 19.16 -9.26 -1.62
N ARG A 605 18.90 -8.39 -0.64
CA ARG A 605 18.15 -8.71 0.58
C ARG A 605 16.93 -7.83 0.80
N THR A 606 16.61 -7.05 -0.21
CA THR A 606 15.50 -6.09 -0.20
C THR A 606 14.60 -6.31 -1.40
N GLY A 607 13.38 -5.79 -1.33
CA GLY A 607 12.34 -6.02 -2.31
C GLY A 607 11.42 -7.18 -1.94
N ALA A 608 10.26 -7.19 -2.58
CA ALA A 608 9.17 -8.14 -2.34
C ALA A 608 8.27 -8.28 -3.57
N PHE A 609 7.23 -9.11 -3.46
CA PHE A 609 6.22 -9.31 -4.49
C PHE A 609 6.78 -9.80 -5.84
N ASN A 610 7.71 -10.75 -5.76
CA ASN A 610 8.25 -11.46 -6.94
C ASN A 610 7.21 -12.38 -7.60
N GLN A 611 6.04 -12.56 -6.99
CA GLN A 611 4.96 -13.42 -7.44
C GLN A 611 3.62 -12.71 -7.27
N ALA A 612 2.60 -13.19 -7.98
CA ALA A 612 1.22 -12.76 -7.79
C ALA A 612 0.72 -13.27 -6.43
N GLN A 613 0.04 -12.39 -5.68
CA GLN A 613 -0.52 -12.75 -4.37
C GLN A 613 -1.70 -13.70 -4.52
N PHE A 614 -2.47 -13.55 -5.61
CA PHE A 614 -3.52 -14.49 -5.97
C PHE A 614 -3.45 -14.79 -7.47
N ASN A 615 -3.40 -16.08 -7.80
CA ASN A 615 -3.54 -16.54 -9.18
C ASN A 615 -4.99 -16.41 -9.66
N LEU A 616 -5.23 -16.44 -10.98
CA LEU A 616 -6.58 -16.36 -11.56
C LEU A 616 -7.57 -17.34 -10.90
N GLY A 617 -8.56 -16.80 -10.21
CA GLY A 617 -9.54 -17.55 -9.45
C GLY A 617 -10.76 -16.73 -9.06
N ARG A 618 -11.59 -17.28 -8.17
CA ARG A 618 -12.78 -16.62 -7.58
C ARG A 618 -12.71 -16.55 -6.06
N ASP A 619 -11.52 -16.70 -5.47
CA ASP A 619 -11.30 -16.58 -4.03
C ASP A 619 -11.25 -15.11 -3.62
N TYR A 620 -12.38 -14.41 -3.78
CA TYR A 620 -12.48 -12.98 -3.50
C TYR A 620 -12.27 -12.66 -2.02
N ASP A 621 -12.69 -13.57 -1.12
CA ASP A 621 -12.52 -13.37 0.32
C ASP A 621 -11.03 -13.49 0.69
N GLY A 622 -10.32 -14.49 0.15
CA GLY A 622 -8.86 -14.57 0.25
C GLY A 622 -8.16 -13.35 -0.34
N MET A 623 -8.57 -12.90 -1.53
CA MET A 623 -8.00 -11.70 -2.17
C MET A 623 -8.16 -10.44 -1.31
N ILE A 624 -9.33 -10.26 -0.68
CA ILE A 624 -9.58 -9.14 0.25
C ILE A 624 -8.68 -9.28 1.48
N ASP A 625 -8.65 -10.44 2.12
CA ASP A 625 -7.79 -10.69 3.29
C ASP A 625 -6.30 -10.45 2.98
N GLY A 626 -5.85 -10.83 1.79
CA GLY A 626 -4.48 -10.64 1.31
C GLY A 626 -4.10 -9.20 0.99
N LEU A 627 -5.03 -8.23 1.06
CA LEU A 627 -4.70 -6.79 1.07
C LEU A 627 -4.28 -6.30 2.46
N TRP A 628 -4.61 -7.05 3.52
CA TRP A 628 -4.47 -6.60 4.91
C TRP A 628 -3.45 -7.39 5.71
N PHE A 629 -3.28 -8.67 5.40
CA PHE A 629 -2.51 -9.59 6.21
C PHE A 629 -1.39 -10.28 5.44
N PRO A 630 -0.26 -10.61 6.11
CA PRO A 630 0.77 -11.41 5.48
C PRO A 630 0.23 -12.79 5.07
N PRO A 631 0.78 -13.40 4.00
CA PRO A 631 0.44 -14.76 3.61
C PRO A 631 0.58 -15.74 4.77
N HIS A 632 -0.27 -16.77 4.82
CA HIS A 632 -0.22 -17.86 5.81
C HIS A 632 -0.26 -17.43 7.31
N SER A 633 -0.64 -16.18 7.61
CA SER A 633 -0.63 -15.60 8.96
C SER A 633 -1.77 -16.05 9.90
N GLY A 634 -2.26 -17.29 9.73
CA GLY A 634 -3.51 -17.85 10.29
C GLY A 634 -3.74 -17.57 11.78
N GLU A 635 -3.41 -18.51 12.66
CA GLU A 635 -3.61 -18.35 14.11
C GLU A 635 -2.38 -17.81 14.84
N GLN A 636 -1.19 -17.89 14.23
CA GLN A 636 0.06 -17.43 14.83
C GLN A 636 0.50 -16.07 14.29
N ASP A 637 1.28 -15.36 15.08
CA ASP A 637 1.96 -14.16 14.58
C ASP A 637 3.06 -14.51 13.61
N VAL A 638 3.22 -13.66 12.60
CA VAL A 638 4.38 -13.65 11.72
C VAL A 638 5.33 -12.57 12.21
N ARG A 639 6.65 -12.75 12.08
CA ARG A 639 7.61 -11.70 12.36
C ARG A 639 7.91 -10.90 11.09
N PRO A 640 8.25 -9.60 11.18
CA PRO A 640 8.41 -8.74 10.00
C PRO A 640 9.45 -9.23 8.97
N TRP A 641 10.46 -9.98 9.40
CA TRP A 641 11.53 -10.50 8.55
C TRP A 641 11.40 -12.00 8.21
N ASP A 642 10.33 -12.66 8.66
CA ASP A 642 10.03 -14.02 8.19
C ASP A 642 9.66 -13.97 6.70
N PRO A 643 9.84 -15.06 5.93
CA PRO A 643 9.50 -15.09 4.51
C PRO A 643 8.07 -14.59 4.19
N ASP A 644 7.08 -14.96 5.02
CA ASP A 644 5.70 -14.45 4.88
C ASP A 644 5.56 -13.00 5.36
N GLY A 645 6.29 -12.59 6.39
CA GLY A 645 6.27 -11.22 6.92
C GLY A 645 6.85 -10.20 5.95
N GLU A 646 7.84 -10.61 5.16
CA GLU A 646 8.40 -9.83 4.06
C GLU A 646 7.40 -9.64 2.90
N GLN A 647 6.35 -10.47 2.81
CA GLN A 647 5.26 -10.32 1.84
C GLN A 647 4.03 -9.62 2.43
N THR A 648 4.14 -8.98 3.60
CA THR A 648 3.04 -8.18 4.15
C THR A 648 2.61 -7.12 3.12
N PRO A 649 1.31 -7.02 2.81
CA PRO A 649 0.80 -6.07 1.84
C PRO A 649 0.90 -4.64 2.42
N ARG A 650 1.98 -3.91 2.15
CA ARG A 650 2.19 -2.52 2.55
C ARG A 650 3.03 -1.78 1.53
N ALA A 651 2.97 -0.45 1.52
CA ALA A 651 3.97 0.34 0.82
C ALA A 651 5.34 0.11 1.48
N PHE A 652 6.37 -0.15 0.65
CA PHE A 652 7.72 -0.42 1.13
C PHE A 652 8.44 0.86 1.56
N GLY A 653 9.50 0.72 2.34
CA GLY A 653 10.30 1.88 2.77
C GLY A 653 11.15 2.45 1.64
N ASP A 654 11.39 3.76 1.70
CA ASP A 654 12.03 4.51 0.61
C ASP A 654 13.52 4.17 0.36
N TYR A 655 14.18 3.48 1.29
CA TYR A 655 15.51 2.89 1.06
C TYR A 655 15.52 1.81 -0.03
N THR A 656 14.34 1.36 -0.46
CA THR A 656 14.14 0.41 -1.55
C THR A 656 13.28 0.98 -2.68
N SER A 657 13.00 2.29 -2.67
CA SER A 657 11.98 2.97 -3.48
C SER A 657 12.22 2.99 -4.97
N ASN A 658 12.11 1.78 -5.50
CA ASN A 658 11.95 1.59 -6.90
C ASN A 658 10.56 1.04 -7.19
N THR A 659 9.92 1.63 -8.17
CA THR A 659 8.59 1.31 -8.67
C THR A 659 8.78 0.51 -9.94
N ALA A 660 8.80 -0.83 -9.83
CA ALA A 660 9.07 -1.74 -10.94
C ALA A 660 7.79 -2.12 -11.69
N THR A 661 7.06 -1.13 -12.22
CA THR A 661 5.77 -1.34 -12.93
C THR A 661 5.88 -2.40 -14.03
N GLN A 662 7.04 -2.50 -14.69
CA GLN A 662 7.30 -3.51 -15.71
C GLN A 662 7.18 -4.94 -15.16
N HIS A 663 7.67 -5.18 -13.94
CA HIS A 663 7.60 -6.49 -13.31
C HIS A 663 6.14 -6.90 -13.07
N GLY A 664 5.30 -5.98 -12.62
CA GLY A 664 3.86 -6.20 -12.48
C GLY A 664 3.20 -6.67 -13.77
N PHE A 665 3.57 -6.07 -14.92
CA PHE A 665 3.10 -6.53 -16.23
C PHE A 665 3.68 -7.88 -16.66
N MET A 666 4.93 -8.19 -16.31
CA MET A 666 5.49 -9.53 -16.58
C MET A 666 4.74 -10.62 -15.79
N LEU A 667 4.42 -10.35 -14.53
CA LEU A 667 3.58 -11.23 -13.71
C LEU A 667 2.18 -11.37 -14.32
N ALA A 668 1.58 -10.28 -14.79
CA ALA A 668 0.28 -10.31 -15.45
C ALA A 668 0.30 -11.15 -16.74
N TYR A 669 1.37 -11.06 -17.53
CA TYR A 669 1.55 -11.92 -18.68
C TYR A 669 1.54 -13.41 -18.30
N ASN A 670 2.21 -13.78 -17.20
CA ASN A 670 2.25 -15.16 -16.72
C ASN A 670 0.89 -15.63 -16.15
N GLN A 671 0.12 -14.73 -15.52
CA GLN A 671 -1.25 -15.04 -15.07
C GLN A 671 -2.17 -15.40 -16.25
N LEU A 672 -2.10 -14.62 -17.33
CA LEU A 672 -2.93 -14.82 -18.53
C LEU A 672 -2.49 -16.02 -19.41
N SER A 673 -1.32 -16.59 -19.13
CA SER A 673 -0.81 -17.79 -19.80
C SER A 673 -1.65 -19.01 -19.43
N SER A 674 -1.76 -19.98 -20.34
CA SER A 674 -2.28 -21.33 -20.12
C SER A 674 -1.15 -22.38 -19.98
N SER A 675 0.11 -21.93 -19.86
CA SER A 675 1.28 -22.79 -19.74
C SER A 675 1.20 -23.73 -18.54
N GLN A 676 1.35 -25.03 -18.79
CA GLN A 676 1.44 -26.03 -17.72
C GLN A 676 2.68 -25.82 -16.85
N THR A 677 3.81 -25.37 -17.43
CA THR A 677 5.05 -25.09 -16.67
C THR A 677 4.83 -24.01 -15.63
N VAL A 678 4.21 -22.89 -16.04
CA VAL A 678 3.90 -21.76 -15.13
C VAL A 678 2.92 -22.21 -14.04
N ARG A 679 1.91 -23.01 -14.42
CA ARG A 679 0.90 -23.53 -13.49
C ARG A 679 1.49 -24.47 -12.44
N LEU A 680 2.36 -25.40 -12.84
CA LEU A 680 3.02 -26.31 -11.90
C LEU A 680 3.98 -25.57 -10.96
N ALA A 681 4.51 -24.43 -11.39
CA ALA A 681 5.30 -23.53 -10.54
C ALA A 681 4.45 -22.65 -9.61
N GLY A 682 3.11 -22.68 -9.71
CA GLY A 682 2.23 -21.84 -8.90
C GLY A 682 2.29 -20.34 -9.24
N ALA A 683 2.83 -19.98 -10.41
CA ALA A 683 3.13 -18.58 -10.78
C ALA A 683 2.21 -18.04 -11.90
N GLY A 684 0.99 -18.59 -12.02
CA GLY A 684 0.04 -18.29 -13.08
C GLY A 684 -0.32 -19.54 -13.90
N GLY A 685 -0.42 -19.41 -15.23
CA GLY A 685 -0.73 -20.56 -16.09
C GLY A 685 -2.20 -21.01 -16.07
N LEU A 686 -3.10 -20.17 -15.55
CA LEU A 686 -4.53 -20.46 -15.40
C LEU A 686 -5.42 -19.74 -16.42
N GLY A 687 -4.83 -18.98 -17.36
CA GLY A 687 -5.55 -18.29 -18.41
C GLY A 687 -6.39 -19.24 -19.28
N ARG A 688 -7.65 -18.87 -19.50
CA ARG A 688 -8.65 -19.64 -20.26
C ARG A 688 -8.66 -19.21 -21.71
N LYS A 689 -8.34 -20.11 -22.63
CA LYS A 689 -8.40 -19.83 -24.07
C LYS A 689 -9.82 -19.44 -24.50
N GLY A 690 -9.95 -18.30 -25.16
CA GLY A 690 -11.25 -17.77 -25.61
C GLY A 690 -11.99 -16.91 -24.58
N ALA A 691 -11.46 -16.72 -23.36
CA ALA A 691 -11.94 -15.66 -22.48
C ALA A 691 -11.40 -14.29 -22.94
N GLN A 692 -12.13 -13.20 -22.63
CA GLN A 692 -11.59 -11.85 -22.81
C GLN A 692 -10.51 -11.60 -21.75
N ARG A 693 -9.52 -10.78 -22.08
CA ARG A 693 -8.39 -10.45 -21.21
C ARG A 693 -8.51 -8.99 -20.79
N LEU A 694 -8.48 -8.75 -19.49
CA LEU A 694 -8.54 -7.41 -18.91
C LEU A 694 -7.38 -7.23 -17.93
N VAL A 695 -6.61 -6.16 -18.10
CA VAL A 695 -5.57 -5.75 -17.15
C VAL A 695 -5.93 -4.39 -16.60
N VAL A 696 -5.91 -4.26 -15.27
CA VAL A 696 -6.11 -2.99 -14.58
C VAL A 696 -4.85 -2.68 -13.79
N LEU A 697 -4.20 -1.55 -14.10
CA LEU A 697 -3.06 -1.02 -13.35
C LEU A 697 -3.54 0.14 -12.48
N GLU A 698 -3.27 0.07 -11.18
CA GLU A 698 -3.35 1.19 -10.25
C GLU A 698 -1.93 1.56 -9.79
N THR A 699 -1.58 2.86 -9.84
CA THR A 699 -0.24 3.36 -9.50
C THR A 699 -0.23 4.89 -9.35
N ASP A 700 0.78 5.41 -8.66
CA ASP A 700 1.13 6.83 -8.64
C ASP A 700 1.95 7.27 -9.87
N GLY A 701 2.35 6.32 -10.73
CA GLY A 701 3.06 6.57 -11.97
C GLY A 701 4.57 6.82 -11.83
N MET A 702 5.17 6.55 -10.65
CA MET A 702 6.60 6.78 -10.37
C MET A 702 7.54 5.68 -10.88
N ALA A 703 7.23 5.03 -12.01
CA ALA A 703 8.04 3.96 -12.58
C ALA A 703 9.51 4.39 -12.78
N ASN A 704 10.45 3.70 -12.11
CA ASN A 704 11.85 4.15 -12.03
C ASN A 704 12.88 2.99 -11.97
N VAL A 705 12.44 1.73 -12.14
CA VAL A 705 13.34 0.58 -12.35
C VAL A 705 12.67 -0.45 -13.25
N ASN A 706 13.49 -1.17 -14.00
CA ASN A 706 13.04 -2.30 -14.81
C ASN A 706 13.55 -3.63 -14.22
N THR A 707 12.90 -4.72 -14.60
CA THR A 707 13.34 -6.08 -14.23
C THR A 707 13.90 -6.79 -15.43
N ARG A 708 15.10 -7.36 -15.28
CA ARG A 708 15.75 -8.19 -16.29
C ARG A 708 15.76 -9.66 -15.83
N PRO A 709 14.88 -10.52 -16.34
CA PRO A 709 15.00 -11.96 -16.14
C PRO A 709 16.19 -12.52 -16.93
N ASP A 710 17.07 -13.29 -16.30
CA ASP A 710 18.23 -13.90 -16.98
C ASP A 710 17.77 -14.89 -18.06
N GLY A 711 16.66 -15.59 -17.79
CA GLY A 711 16.03 -16.50 -18.75
C GLY A 711 15.18 -15.81 -19.84
N GLY A 712 14.98 -14.50 -19.76
CA GLY A 712 14.22 -13.73 -20.74
C GLY A 712 12.76 -14.16 -20.89
N PHE A 713 12.24 -14.01 -22.10
CA PHE A 713 10.90 -14.45 -22.50
C PHE A 713 10.98 -15.83 -23.16
N HIS A 714 10.11 -16.75 -22.75
CA HIS A 714 9.99 -18.07 -23.35
C HIS A 714 8.78 -18.12 -24.29
N ASP A 715 9.05 -18.21 -25.58
CA ASP A 715 8.01 -18.39 -26.59
C ASP A 715 7.66 -19.88 -26.74
N ALA A 716 6.44 -20.24 -26.35
CA ALA A 716 5.82 -21.55 -26.52
C ALA A 716 4.55 -21.49 -27.39
N GLY A 717 4.39 -20.42 -28.16
CA GLY A 717 3.23 -20.15 -29.01
C GLY A 717 2.03 -19.56 -28.28
N ALA A 718 0.95 -19.36 -29.04
CA ALA A 718 -0.29 -18.74 -28.59
C ALA A 718 -0.78 -19.31 -27.24
N ASN A 719 -1.05 -18.40 -26.29
CA ASN A 719 -1.49 -18.68 -24.93
C ASN A 719 -0.49 -19.42 -24.02
N ARG A 720 0.60 -20.01 -24.51
CA ARG A 720 1.50 -20.86 -23.68
C ARG A 720 2.85 -20.22 -23.36
N SER A 721 3.17 -19.09 -23.98
CA SER A 721 4.39 -18.35 -23.68
C SER A 721 4.35 -17.73 -22.27
N TYR A 722 5.51 -17.35 -21.75
CA TYR A 722 5.67 -16.75 -20.41
C TYR A 722 7.04 -16.06 -20.24
N TYR A 723 7.16 -15.17 -19.25
CA TYR A 723 8.44 -14.65 -18.79
C TYR A 723 9.06 -15.59 -17.76
N ARG A 724 10.38 -15.82 -17.86
CA ARG A 724 11.15 -16.63 -16.89
C ARG A 724 11.45 -15.83 -15.63
N ILE A 725 10.38 -15.65 -14.85
CA ILE A 725 10.32 -15.03 -13.52
C ILE A 725 9.60 -15.97 -12.54
N LEU A 726 9.66 -17.29 -12.78
CA LEU A 726 9.04 -18.31 -11.94
C LEU A 726 9.79 -18.41 -10.60
N PRO A 727 9.19 -19.00 -9.55
CA PRO A 727 9.91 -19.29 -8.32
C PRO A 727 11.23 -20.02 -8.59
N GLY A 728 12.35 -19.43 -8.16
CA GLY A 728 13.70 -19.94 -8.39
C GLY A 728 14.41 -19.37 -9.62
N ASP A 729 13.71 -18.68 -10.53
CA ASP A 729 14.35 -17.99 -11.66
C ASP A 729 15.16 -16.78 -11.16
N THR A 730 16.30 -16.56 -11.80
CA THR A 730 17.16 -15.41 -11.53
C THR A 730 16.63 -14.16 -12.22
N ILE A 731 16.36 -13.12 -11.42
CA ILE A 731 16.00 -11.79 -11.89
C ILE A 731 16.98 -10.74 -11.38
N ARG A 732 17.25 -9.72 -12.20
CA ARG A 732 18.22 -8.64 -11.91
C ARG A 732 17.59 -7.26 -12.10
N ALA A 733 18.15 -6.28 -11.41
CA ALA A 733 17.81 -4.88 -11.64
C ALA A 733 18.23 -4.46 -13.05
N GLY A 734 17.31 -3.81 -13.77
CA GLY A 734 17.59 -3.05 -14.98
C GLY A 734 17.43 -1.56 -14.71
N GLY A 735 18.25 -0.73 -15.35
CA GLY A 735 18.01 0.72 -15.37
C GLY A 735 16.63 1.01 -15.96
N TYR A 736 15.96 2.05 -15.47
CA TYR A 736 14.64 2.40 -16.00
C TYR A 736 14.72 2.78 -17.47
N ASN A 737 13.88 2.13 -18.26
CA ASN A 737 13.64 2.44 -19.65
C ASN A 737 12.15 2.26 -19.92
N GLU A 738 11.46 3.36 -20.21
CA GLU A 738 10.03 3.33 -20.53
C GLU A 738 9.73 2.42 -21.73
N GLY A 739 10.62 2.38 -22.73
CA GLY A 739 10.48 1.53 -23.91
C GLY A 739 10.39 0.04 -23.58
N ASP A 740 11.20 -0.44 -22.64
CA ASP A 740 11.19 -1.83 -22.18
C ASP A 740 9.90 -2.15 -21.40
N LEU A 741 9.40 -1.21 -20.58
CA LEU A 741 8.09 -1.32 -19.93
C LEU A 741 6.99 -1.46 -20.98
N LEU A 742 6.93 -0.52 -21.93
CA LEU A 742 5.93 -0.53 -22.99
C LEU A 742 6.07 -1.76 -23.91
N ALA A 743 7.26 -2.34 -24.07
CA ALA A 743 7.45 -3.58 -24.82
C ALA A 743 6.74 -4.77 -24.17
N VAL A 744 6.76 -4.87 -22.83
CA VAL A 744 6.00 -5.91 -22.10
C VAL A 744 4.50 -5.69 -22.28
N VAL A 745 4.03 -4.45 -22.13
CA VAL A 745 2.61 -4.08 -22.31
C VAL A 745 2.14 -4.38 -23.74
N ARG A 746 2.92 -4.01 -24.75
CA ARG A 746 2.64 -4.32 -26.17
C ARG A 746 2.59 -5.82 -26.41
N ARG A 747 3.47 -6.61 -25.78
CA ARG A 747 3.44 -8.07 -25.92
C ARG A 747 2.20 -8.70 -25.31
N ILE A 748 1.72 -8.21 -24.16
CA ILE A 748 0.43 -8.65 -23.60
C ILE A 748 -0.69 -8.41 -24.62
N ALA A 749 -0.75 -7.19 -25.16
CA ALA A 749 -1.80 -6.76 -26.10
C ALA A 749 -1.61 -7.23 -27.55
N ALA A 750 -0.46 -7.80 -27.89
CA ALA A 750 -0.17 -8.32 -29.22
C ALA A 750 -1.15 -9.43 -29.60
N ARG A 751 -1.30 -9.65 -30.90
CA ARG A 751 -2.09 -10.79 -31.36
C ARG A 751 -1.39 -12.10 -31.03
N GLU A 752 -2.18 -13.16 -30.87
CA GLU A 752 -1.67 -14.51 -30.64
C GLU A 752 -0.78 -15.03 -31.80
N ASP A 753 -0.92 -14.41 -32.98
CA ASP A 753 -0.20 -14.72 -34.23
C ASP A 753 0.77 -13.60 -34.69
N ASP A 754 1.08 -12.61 -33.84
CA ASP A 754 1.98 -11.50 -34.20
C ASP A 754 3.45 -11.97 -34.27
N PRO A 755 4.11 -11.94 -35.44
CA PRO A 755 5.47 -12.45 -35.60
C PRO A 755 6.58 -11.50 -35.10
N SER A 756 6.22 -10.25 -34.75
CA SER A 756 7.16 -9.19 -34.38
C SER A 756 7.22 -8.95 -32.88
N THR A 757 6.05 -8.91 -32.24
CA THR A 757 5.88 -8.54 -30.83
C THR A 757 5.42 -9.74 -30.00
N GLY A 758 4.77 -10.71 -30.65
CA GLY A 758 4.03 -11.81 -30.03
C GLY A 758 4.87 -13.03 -29.62
N PRO A 759 4.18 -14.10 -29.19
CA PRO A 759 2.71 -14.19 -29.11
C PRO A 759 2.14 -13.39 -27.93
N GLY A 760 1.06 -12.65 -28.18
CA GLY A 760 0.25 -12.02 -27.13
C GLY A 760 -1.07 -12.74 -26.90
N TYR A 761 -2.04 -12.06 -26.27
CA TYR A 761 -3.35 -12.65 -25.94
C TYR A 761 -4.53 -12.05 -26.69
N SER A 762 -4.29 -11.10 -27.60
CA SER A 762 -5.36 -10.51 -28.41
C SER A 762 -5.77 -11.40 -29.57
N THR A 763 -7.05 -11.37 -29.90
CA THR A 763 -7.60 -11.92 -31.16
C THR A 763 -8.40 -10.85 -31.89
N PRO A 764 -8.68 -10.98 -33.20
CA PRO A 764 -9.49 -9.99 -33.93
C PRO A 764 -10.87 -9.70 -33.33
N ARG A 765 -11.45 -10.69 -32.61
CA ARG A 765 -12.79 -10.57 -32.00
C ARG A 765 -12.73 -10.21 -30.52
N LYS A 766 -11.59 -10.44 -29.86
CA LYS A 766 -11.40 -10.26 -28.41
C LYS A 766 -10.00 -9.67 -28.21
N PRO A 767 -9.82 -8.35 -28.40
CA PRO A 767 -8.58 -7.69 -28.03
C PRO A 767 -8.40 -7.72 -26.50
N VAL A 768 -7.15 -7.70 -26.06
CA VAL A 768 -6.83 -7.43 -24.65
C VAL A 768 -7.18 -5.98 -24.35
N VAL A 769 -7.83 -5.75 -23.22
CA VAL A 769 -8.19 -4.42 -22.72
C VAL A 769 -7.27 -4.07 -21.55
N ILE A 770 -6.68 -2.89 -21.55
CA ILE A 770 -5.82 -2.41 -20.44
C ILE A 770 -6.33 -1.06 -19.96
N HIS A 771 -6.68 -0.96 -18.68
CA HIS A 771 -7.03 0.30 -18.03
C HIS A 771 -5.94 0.69 -17.04
N THR A 772 -5.64 1.98 -16.98
CA THR A 772 -4.83 2.57 -15.91
C THR A 772 -5.70 3.43 -15.01
N ILE A 773 -5.45 3.39 -13.71
CA ILE A 773 -6.09 4.19 -12.68
C ILE A 773 -4.97 4.91 -11.93
N ALA A 774 -5.07 6.23 -11.82
CA ALA A 774 -4.14 7.07 -11.09
C ALA A 774 -4.56 7.17 -9.63
N PHE A 775 -3.62 6.93 -8.73
CA PHE A 775 -3.82 7.05 -7.29
C PHE A 775 -2.51 7.48 -6.63
N GLY A 776 -2.56 8.31 -5.61
CA GLY A 776 -1.37 8.76 -4.88
C GLY A 776 -1.00 10.23 -5.12
N PRO A 777 -0.04 10.75 -4.34
CA PRO A 777 0.23 12.17 -4.20
C PRO A 777 0.77 12.84 -5.47
N LEU A 778 1.41 12.10 -6.39
CA LEU A 778 1.93 12.66 -7.65
C LEU A 778 0.82 13.19 -8.57
N PHE A 779 -0.40 12.68 -8.43
CA PHE A 779 -1.56 13.12 -9.19
C PHE A 779 -2.32 14.28 -8.53
N GLU A 780 -1.92 14.74 -7.34
CA GLU A 780 -2.47 15.95 -6.74
C GLU A 780 -2.03 17.20 -7.52
N PRO A 781 -2.83 18.29 -7.51
CA PRO A 781 -2.44 19.54 -8.17
C PRO A 781 -1.06 20.02 -7.71
N THR A 782 -0.31 20.65 -8.63
CA THR A 782 1.02 21.26 -8.40
C THR A 782 2.21 20.31 -8.18
N ALA A 783 2.00 18.99 -8.21
CA ALA A 783 3.08 18.00 -8.17
C ALA A 783 4.02 18.10 -9.38
N SER A 784 5.33 18.18 -9.16
CA SER A 784 6.31 18.09 -10.25
C SER A 784 6.42 16.64 -10.72
N GLY A 785 6.47 16.43 -12.04
CA GLY A 785 6.51 15.08 -12.63
C GLY A 785 5.13 14.49 -12.97
N GLN A 786 4.02 15.12 -12.55
CA GLN A 786 2.67 14.68 -12.90
C GLN A 786 2.49 14.49 -14.41
N ALA A 787 3.01 15.39 -15.24
CA ALA A 787 2.90 15.29 -16.69
C ALA A 787 3.53 14.00 -17.25
N SER A 788 4.68 13.57 -16.71
CA SER A 788 5.35 12.34 -17.12
C SER A 788 4.57 11.10 -16.67
N ALA A 789 4.01 11.10 -15.47
CA ALA A 789 3.16 10.02 -14.98
C ALA A 789 1.88 9.89 -15.82
N VAL A 790 1.22 11.01 -16.15
CA VAL A 790 0.04 11.04 -17.02
C VAL A 790 0.37 10.52 -18.42
N ASP A 791 1.48 10.94 -19.02
CA ASP A 791 1.94 10.48 -20.34
C ASP A 791 2.21 8.97 -20.35
N LEU A 792 2.85 8.43 -19.30
CA LEU A 792 3.05 7.00 -19.15
C LEU A 792 1.73 6.22 -19.10
N LEU A 793 0.79 6.65 -18.25
CA LEU A 793 -0.52 5.99 -18.13
C LEU A 793 -1.35 6.07 -19.42
N GLN A 794 -1.24 7.18 -20.16
CA GLN A 794 -1.84 7.34 -21.49
C GLN A 794 -1.26 6.36 -22.50
N LYS A 795 0.07 6.21 -22.57
CA LYS A 795 0.74 5.25 -23.47
C LYS A 795 0.34 3.81 -23.16
N ILE A 796 0.28 3.44 -21.88
CA ILE A 796 -0.15 2.09 -21.45
C ILE A 796 -1.61 1.83 -21.84
N SER A 797 -2.53 2.75 -21.50
CA SER A 797 -3.95 2.63 -21.84
C SER A 797 -4.17 2.53 -23.35
N ALA A 798 -3.45 3.34 -24.15
CA ALA A 798 -3.56 3.35 -25.60
C ALA A 798 -3.17 2.00 -26.23
N ILE A 799 -2.16 1.31 -25.69
CA ILE A 799 -1.77 -0.03 -26.15
C ILE A 799 -2.90 -1.04 -25.93
N GLY A 800 -3.63 -0.94 -24.82
CA GLY A 800 -4.79 -1.78 -24.52
C GLY A 800 -6.10 -1.31 -25.15
N GLY A 801 -6.07 -0.32 -26.05
CA GLY A 801 -7.27 0.20 -26.73
C GLY A 801 -8.19 1.04 -25.84
N THR A 802 -7.71 1.55 -24.70
CA THR A 802 -8.48 2.43 -23.81
C THR A 802 -7.85 3.83 -23.72
N ARG A 803 -8.52 4.76 -23.05
CA ARG A 803 -8.07 6.14 -22.87
C ARG A 803 -7.85 6.48 -21.40
N PHE A 804 -6.69 7.01 -21.05
CA PHE A 804 -6.47 7.70 -19.77
C PHE A 804 -6.57 9.22 -19.99
N PRO A 805 -7.34 9.97 -19.19
CA PRO A 805 -7.54 11.39 -19.43
C PRO A 805 -6.34 12.20 -18.94
N SER A 806 -6.13 13.36 -19.56
CA SER A 806 -5.07 14.30 -19.16
C SER A 806 -5.35 15.04 -17.84
N SER A 807 -6.60 15.03 -17.37
CA SER A 807 -7.01 15.66 -16.11
C SER A 807 -8.15 14.89 -15.44
N SER A 808 -8.26 15.07 -14.13
CA SER A 808 -9.37 14.55 -13.31
C SER A 808 -10.74 15.13 -13.67
N SER A 809 -10.78 16.25 -14.39
CA SER A 809 -12.00 16.93 -14.82
C SER A 809 -12.59 16.42 -16.15
N ASP A 810 -11.97 15.43 -16.81
CA ASP A 810 -12.53 14.86 -18.04
C ASP A 810 -13.91 14.22 -17.78
N PRO A 811 -14.97 14.59 -18.51
CA PRO A 811 -16.34 14.17 -18.21
C PRO A 811 -16.61 12.69 -18.49
N ARG A 812 -15.76 12.02 -19.27
CA ARG A 812 -15.93 10.60 -19.64
C ARG A 812 -15.03 9.71 -18.80
N ASP A 813 -13.74 10.05 -18.75
CA ASP A 813 -12.70 9.19 -18.19
C ASP A 813 -12.12 9.72 -16.88
N GLY A 814 -12.52 10.91 -16.41
CA GLY A 814 -11.97 11.57 -15.21
C GLY A 814 -12.10 10.74 -13.93
N TYR A 815 -13.02 9.76 -13.90
CA TYR A 815 -13.15 8.78 -12.83
C TYR A 815 -11.87 7.95 -12.60
N LYS A 816 -10.96 7.88 -13.59
CA LYS A 816 -9.66 7.19 -13.46
C LYS A 816 -8.64 7.96 -12.60
N TRP A 817 -8.96 9.18 -12.15
CA TRP A 817 -8.16 9.96 -11.22
C TRP A 817 -8.71 9.86 -9.79
N CYS A 818 -8.14 8.97 -9.00
CA CYS A 818 -8.54 8.69 -7.62
C CYS A 818 -7.71 9.54 -6.64
N ILE A 819 -7.88 10.86 -6.73
CA ILE A 819 -7.22 11.89 -5.90
C ILE A 819 -8.24 12.67 -5.06
N GLY A 820 -7.78 13.49 -4.10
CA GLY A 820 -8.63 14.30 -3.22
C GLY A 820 -8.54 13.89 -1.75
N THR A 821 -9.60 14.14 -0.98
CA THR A 821 -9.71 13.66 0.40
C THR A 821 -9.71 12.13 0.45
N LEU A 822 -9.47 11.54 1.63
CA LEU A 822 -9.37 10.08 1.73
C LEU A 822 -10.65 9.34 1.38
N ASP A 823 -11.80 9.88 1.80
CA ASP A 823 -13.10 9.31 1.42
C ASP A 823 -13.33 9.41 -0.08
N GLU A 824 -12.94 10.53 -0.72
CA GLU A 824 -13.00 10.65 -2.17
C GLU A 824 -12.07 9.65 -2.86
N ARG A 825 -10.84 9.46 -2.37
CA ARG A 825 -9.90 8.47 -2.93
C ARG A 825 -10.48 7.06 -2.88
N LYS A 826 -11.00 6.64 -1.71
CA LYS A 826 -11.68 5.35 -1.51
C LYS A 826 -12.86 5.16 -2.46
N ASP A 827 -13.77 6.14 -2.51
CA ASP A 827 -15.01 6.04 -3.28
C ASP A 827 -14.75 6.09 -4.79
N ARG A 828 -13.83 6.97 -5.23
CA ARG A 828 -13.43 7.06 -6.64
C ARG A 828 -12.74 5.79 -7.09
N LEU A 829 -11.88 5.19 -6.26
CA LEU A 829 -11.20 3.94 -6.61
C LEU A 829 -12.20 2.80 -6.79
N ARG A 830 -13.14 2.62 -5.84
CA ARG A 830 -14.23 1.65 -5.99
C ARG A 830 -15.01 1.88 -7.29
N GLN A 831 -15.47 3.11 -7.52
CA GLN A 831 -16.22 3.47 -8.73
C GLN A 831 -15.42 3.26 -10.02
N ALA A 832 -14.12 3.51 -10.01
CA ALA A 832 -13.27 3.31 -11.17
C ALA A 832 -13.20 1.84 -11.56
N PHE A 833 -12.98 0.95 -10.60
CA PHE A 833 -13.02 -0.49 -10.85
C PHE A 833 -14.40 -0.95 -11.32
N SER A 834 -15.50 -0.52 -10.67
CA SER A 834 -16.86 -0.90 -11.12
C SER A 834 -17.10 -0.49 -12.58
N ARG A 835 -16.74 0.74 -12.96
CA ARG A 835 -16.91 1.22 -14.35
C ARG A 835 -16.04 0.46 -15.35
N VAL A 836 -14.80 0.14 -14.98
CA VAL A 836 -13.90 -0.67 -15.82
C VAL A 836 -14.45 -2.08 -16.02
N MET A 837 -15.00 -2.66 -14.96
CA MET A 837 -15.58 -4.00 -15.00
C MET A 837 -16.95 -4.04 -15.72
N ASP A 838 -17.68 -2.93 -15.76
CA ASP A 838 -18.92 -2.82 -16.55
C ASP A 838 -18.69 -2.41 -18.02
N ASP A 839 -17.44 -2.08 -18.40
CA ASP A 839 -17.13 -1.70 -19.77
C ASP A 839 -17.21 -2.92 -20.71
N GLY A 840 -17.99 -2.76 -21.79
CA GLY A 840 -18.27 -3.81 -22.77
C GLY A 840 -19.55 -4.62 -22.54
N VAL A 841 -19.68 -5.74 -23.26
CA VAL A 841 -20.89 -6.59 -23.25
C VAL A 841 -20.69 -7.76 -22.30
N SER A 842 -21.33 -7.70 -21.13
CA SER A 842 -21.20 -8.70 -20.06
C SER A 842 -21.89 -10.04 -20.33
N VAL A 843 -22.95 -10.06 -21.14
CA VAL A 843 -23.75 -11.26 -21.47
C VAL A 843 -23.94 -11.38 -22.98
N SER A 844 -23.78 -12.59 -23.52
CA SER A 844 -24.00 -12.85 -24.95
C SER A 844 -24.68 -14.18 -25.23
N LEU A 845 -25.41 -14.23 -26.34
CA LEU A 845 -25.90 -15.47 -26.95
C LEU A 845 -24.71 -16.32 -27.41
N ILE A 846 -24.77 -17.62 -27.11
CA ILE A 846 -23.76 -18.62 -27.47
C ILE A 846 -24.31 -19.76 -28.33
N GLU A 847 -25.64 -19.95 -28.30
CA GLU A 847 -26.39 -20.89 -29.14
C GLU A 847 -27.74 -20.29 -29.52
#